data_AF-A0A5N6TQ02-F1
#
_entry.id   AF-A0A5N6TQ02-F1
#
_cell.length_a   1.000
_cell.length_b   1.000
_cell.length_c   1.000
_cell.angle_alpha   90.00
_cell.angle_beta   90.00
_cell.angle_gamma   90.00
#
_symmetry.space_group_name_H-M   'P 1'
#
loop_
_entity.id
_entity.type
_entity.pdbx_description
1 polymer ?
#
loop_
_entity_poly.entity_id
_entity_poly.type
_entity_poly.pdbx_seq_one_letter_code
_entity_poly.pdbx_strand_id
1 'polypeptide(L)'
;MVAPRNTAYAEESAEVEVLYANLEKLKVLTKKIQGSLVRLETGGNVVKHAIGPIYSNTQSLQITNTNIDKVNDAIERLRQPLDAKSREEGIIRSGPQNVDLSQYLAALKRVEKALADLNSTNLRSNQQAISDFNNLLNTGAAQLHDLLRSKLSEHVSPIEPLHYLTKELPFPSMPEETLAELGPICAAINSAANHGPQRGDGGSPALKIYAEIRGPYIATSLENLAIASLNTVKRRANDGPYKQGTNGIGIYSNALENFIYAEHEMLSRIFTGDQRGLALQATCHPAMGEYSKTLRELNQYIKANLMTDCFLAFEIIEIVTAMSYRVDAKTGELKSMFIEALRPVRETAKSSLAELVEETKRKAASIQVLPPDGGSVPLVNEVMSSLVTLTNYSGPLASILTSLGDGNWRSTSNTSSTAPLDVSPDSSTLLSHFILDMIEALMIALESRGRAFHRTKAVQGVFLSNVFCNVDRSIRSSAELARYLGSPDSIARVDTFRKRATSTYLDAWKETSQYLLDVQYTSRGAGSSARPASGGAVDSATIIKSLSSKDKDAIKDKFKAFNTSFDELVSRHKALYMEREVRGVLSREVQAVLEPLYARFWDPKFPADHRTHPASLNFLSLFVLALQFLGGSSSIPFWQDVCEQRCLSDPSQLALCENRFSTWRQLWLWLAESQKELGLPITNDAIEQMKAHLTIQDDEFKVAAEEEKRRRHDVMAHVHAYGQVAPAAAGIIHWGATSCYCTDNADLIFLRDGLDILIPKLAVVIDKLSAFAQQYKDLPCLGFTHGQPAQLVTVGKRACLWIQDLLMDLRNLERARDDLRFRGVKGTTGTQASFLQIFDGDHAKVEQLDELVTEKAGFQSAFIISSQTYSRKIDVDVGNALGSFGSTCERIGIDIRHLAMLKEVEEPFEKDQIGSSAMAYKRNPMRSERLCSLGRHLQNLPKDALDTYSAQWFERSLDDSAIRRISIPELYLSADACLILLNNVTSGFVVYPEVIKRRVIMACVKKGLSRQDAHEEIRVLSHQAADNVKKQGKDNDLLERIRRTAFFNPILGELDSLLDPSTFVGRAPQQVEKFTTTEVKKAVEPYASYIAKGETSTLSV
;
A
#
# COMPACT_ATOMS: atom_id res chain seq x y z
N MET A 1 7.63 45.03 41.32
CA MET A 1 7.67 43.54 41.35
C MET A 1 6.26 43.01 41.21
N VAL A 2 5.87 42.56 40.02
CA VAL A 2 4.84 41.52 39.83
C VAL A 2 5.31 40.69 38.62
N ALA A 3 5.42 39.39 38.83
CA ALA A 3 5.97 38.40 37.89
C ALA A 3 5.03 38.13 36.69
N PRO A 4 5.55 37.60 35.55
CA PRO A 4 4.76 37.35 34.36
C PRO A 4 3.92 36.07 34.53
N ARG A 5 2.61 36.15 34.29
CA ARG A 5 1.69 35.00 34.30
C ARG A 5 1.62 34.36 32.92
N ASN A 6 1.77 33.03 32.90
CA ASN A 6 1.68 32.12 31.76
C ASN A 6 0.44 32.35 30.87
N THR A 7 0.67 32.38 29.56
CA THR A 7 -0.33 32.49 28.50
C THR A 7 -1.35 31.34 28.46
N ALA A 8 -1.01 30.16 29.02
CA ALA A 8 -1.92 29.01 29.10
C ALA A 8 -3.18 29.25 29.98
N TYR A 9 -3.10 30.14 30.97
CA TYR A 9 -4.27 30.44 31.84
C TYR A 9 -5.28 31.39 31.19
N ALA A 10 -4.90 32.12 30.14
CA ALA A 10 -5.80 33.05 29.46
C ALA A 10 -6.80 32.30 28.55
N GLU A 11 -6.36 31.20 27.93
CA GLU A 11 -7.20 30.33 27.11
C GLU A 11 -8.24 29.58 27.97
N GLU A 12 -7.82 28.96 29.07
CA GLU A 12 -8.74 28.28 29.99
C GLU A 12 -9.79 29.25 30.58
N SER A 13 -9.40 30.49 30.88
CA SER A 13 -10.34 31.51 31.37
C SER A 13 -11.37 31.91 30.31
N ALA A 14 -10.97 31.97 29.03
CA ALA A 14 -11.87 32.30 27.93
C ALA A 14 -12.87 31.15 27.66
N GLU A 15 -12.43 29.90 27.75
CA GLU A 15 -13.32 28.74 27.62
C GLU A 15 -14.36 28.67 28.74
N VAL A 16 -13.94 28.97 29.97
CA VAL A 16 -14.86 29.05 31.12
C VAL A 16 -15.91 30.16 30.93
N GLU A 17 -15.53 31.33 30.41
CA GLU A 17 -16.50 32.40 30.10
C GLU A 17 -17.50 32.00 29.02
N VAL A 18 -17.06 31.28 27.97
CA VAL A 18 -17.95 30.76 26.92
C VAL A 18 -18.94 29.73 27.49
N LEU A 19 -18.48 28.87 28.40
CA LEU A 19 -19.35 27.90 29.09
C LEU A 19 -20.38 28.60 29.99
N TYR A 20 -20.00 29.64 30.73
CA TYR A 20 -20.95 30.43 31.51
C TYR A 20 -21.98 31.14 30.62
N ALA A 21 -21.57 31.69 29.48
CA ALA A 21 -22.48 32.31 28.53
C ALA A 21 -23.50 31.30 27.93
N ASN A 22 -23.06 30.07 27.66
CA ASN A 22 -23.95 29.00 27.20
C ASN A 22 -24.92 28.52 28.31
N LEU A 23 -24.46 28.48 29.56
CA LEU A 23 -25.30 28.13 30.70
C LEU A 23 -26.39 29.18 30.95
N GLU A 24 -26.09 30.46 30.74
CA GLU A 24 -27.08 31.53 30.86
C GLU A 24 -28.12 31.48 29.73
N LYS A 25 -27.70 31.15 28.50
CA LYS A 25 -28.64 30.89 27.38
C LYS A 25 -29.58 29.73 27.69
N LEU A 26 -29.08 28.66 28.31
CA LEU A 26 -29.91 27.53 28.74
C LEU A 26 -30.90 27.94 29.83
N LYS A 27 -30.51 28.75 30.82
CA LYS A 27 -31.43 29.28 31.83
C LYS A 27 -32.56 30.12 31.22
N VAL A 28 -32.25 30.96 30.23
CA VAL A 28 -33.27 31.75 29.52
C VAL A 28 -34.25 30.84 28.76
N LEU A 29 -33.75 29.76 28.13
CA LEU A 29 -34.59 28.78 27.45
C LEU A 29 -35.51 28.03 28.43
N THR A 30 -34.98 27.58 29.57
CA THR A 30 -35.76 26.92 30.63
C THR A 30 -36.86 27.84 31.16
N LYS A 31 -36.58 29.13 31.34
CA LYS A 31 -37.58 30.11 31.78
C LYS A 31 -38.69 30.33 30.73
N LYS A 32 -38.35 30.29 29.44
CA LYS A 32 -39.35 30.33 28.35
C LYS A 32 -40.22 29.08 28.30
N ILE A 33 -39.62 27.90 28.49
CA ILE A 33 -40.36 26.62 28.55
C ILE A 33 -41.32 26.63 29.73
N GLN A 34 -40.86 27.05 30.92
CA GLN A 34 -41.70 27.17 32.11
C GLN A 34 -42.87 28.14 31.90
N GLY A 35 -42.63 29.29 31.24
CA GLY A 35 -43.71 30.24 30.89
C GLY A 35 -44.72 29.68 29.88
N SER A 36 -44.29 28.83 28.94
CA SER A 36 -45.19 28.14 28.01
C SER A 36 -46.01 27.04 28.70
N LEU A 37 -45.41 26.31 29.65
CA LEU A 37 -46.08 25.30 30.45
C LEU A 37 -47.20 25.92 31.32
N VAL A 38 -46.92 27.06 31.97
CA VAL A 38 -47.93 27.78 32.76
C VAL A 38 -49.09 28.26 31.90
N ARG A 39 -48.83 28.75 30.68
CA ARG A 39 -49.89 29.15 29.72
C ARG A 39 -50.74 27.96 29.27
N LEU A 40 -50.11 26.81 29.04
CA LEU A 40 -50.81 25.58 28.65
C LEU A 40 -51.70 25.09 29.80
N GLU A 41 -51.22 25.16 31.04
CA GLU A 41 -51.95 24.77 32.23
C GLU A 41 -53.14 25.71 32.51
N THR A 42 -52.98 27.02 32.31
CA THR A 42 -54.11 27.96 32.40
C THR A 42 -55.14 27.73 31.29
N GLY A 43 -54.71 27.48 30.04
CA GLY A 43 -55.61 27.10 28.95
C GLY A 43 -56.34 25.78 29.22
N GLY A 44 -55.65 24.79 29.76
CA GLY A 44 -56.22 23.49 30.14
C GLY A 44 -57.27 23.61 31.25
N ASN A 45 -57.05 24.48 32.23
CA ASN A 45 -58.02 24.71 33.31
C ASN A 45 -59.30 25.42 32.83
N VAL A 46 -59.20 26.35 31.86
CA VAL A 46 -60.36 27.02 31.24
C VAL A 46 -61.19 26.02 30.41
N VAL A 47 -60.54 25.13 29.66
CA VAL A 47 -61.22 24.06 28.90
C VAL A 47 -61.90 23.06 29.85
N LYS A 48 -61.23 22.69 30.95
CA LYS A 48 -61.75 21.75 31.95
C LYS A 48 -63.00 22.27 32.67
N HIS A 49 -63.09 23.58 32.93
CA HIS A 49 -64.28 24.19 33.54
C HIS A 49 -65.43 24.43 32.56
N ALA A 50 -65.15 24.61 31.26
CA ALA A 50 -66.19 24.78 30.23
C ALA A 50 -66.78 23.45 29.74
N ILE A 51 -65.99 22.37 29.66
CA ILE A 51 -66.40 21.08 29.07
C ILE A 51 -66.82 20.04 30.15
N GLY A 52 -66.38 20.20 31.40
CA GLY A 52 -66.62 19.23 32.49
C GLY A 52 -68.10 18.80 32.68
N PRO A 53 -69.08 19.73 32.70
CA PRO A 53 -70.49 19.36 32.89
C PRO A 53 -71.12 18.67 31.67
N ILE A 54 -70.65 18.98 30.45
CA ILE A 54 -71.17 18.41 29.19
C ILE A 54 -70.59 17.00 28.97
N TYR A 55 -69.32 16.79 29.37
CA TYR A 55 -68.65 15.49 29.29
C TYR A 55 -69.25 14.48 30.29
N SER A 56 -69.55 14.90 31.52
CA SER A 56 -70.11 14.01 32.56
C SER A 56 -71.47 13.41 32.16
N ASN A 57 -72.39 14.19 31.58
CA ASN A 57 -73.71 13.67 31.18
C ASN A 57 -73.65 12.81 29.90
N THR A 58 -72.72 13.10 28.98
CA THR A 58 -72.49 12.28 27.78
C THR A 58 -71.79 10.95 28.15
N GLN A 59 -70.89 10.99 29.13
CA GLN A 59 -70.14 9.84 29.62
C GLN A 59 -71.05 8.83 30.34
N SER A 60 -72.06 9.26 31.12
CA SER A 60 -73.01 8.33 31.73
C SER A 60 -73.88 7.58 30.71
N LEU A 61 -74.28 8.25 29.62
CA LEU A 61 -75.02 7.64 28.50
C LEU A 61 -74.14 6.70 27.66
N GLN A 62 -72.89 7.09 27.39
CA GLN A 62 -71.92 6.20 26.76
C GLN A 62 -71.60 4.99 27.64
N ILE A 63 -71.42 5.15 28.95
CA ILE A 63 -71.12 4.04 29.87
C ILE A 63 -72.27 3.03 29.89
N THR A 64 -73.53 3.47 29.89
CA THR A 64 -74.68 2.54 29.85
C THR A 64 -74.76 1.80 28.52
N ASN A 65 -74.55 2.48 27.39
CA ASN A 65 -74.56 1.83 26.07
C ASN A 65 -73.39 0.84 25.93
N THR A 66 -72.19 1.25 26.36
CA THR A 66 -71.00 0.39 26.37
C THR A 66 -71.16 -0.82 27.30
N ASN A 67 -71.91 -0.68 28.40
CA ASN A 67 -72.17 -1.80 29.31
C ASN A 67 -73.16 -2.81 28.71
N ILE A 68 -74.16 -2.36 27.95
CA ILE A 68 -75.08 -3.25 27.22
C ILE A 68 -74.32 -3.99 26.11
N ASP A 69 -73.49 -3.29 25.33
CA ASP A 69 -72.65 -3.90 24.30
C ASP A 69 -71.65 -4.90 24.90
N LYS A 70 -71.04 -4.60 26.06
CA LYS A 70 -70.16 -5.53 26.79
C LYS A 70 -70.86 -6.79 27.28
N VAL A 71 -72.14 -6.71 27.65
CA VAL A 71 -72.92 -7.89 28.08
C VAL A 71 -73.28 -8.77 26.89
N ASN A 72 -73.66 -8.17 25.75
CA ASN A 72 -73.90 -8.92 24.51
C ASN A 72 -72.60 -9.56 23.98
N ASP A 73 -71.48 -8.84 24.00
CA ASP A 73 -70.15 -9.37 23.68
C ASP A 73 -69.75 -10.52 24.62
N ALA A 74 -70.07 -10.43 25.91
CA ALA A 74 -69.78 -11.49 26.88
C ALA A 74 -70.60 -12.77 26.62
N ILE A 75 -71.84 -12.62 26.15
CA ILE A 75 -72.71 -13.76 25.77
C ILE A 75 -72.24 -14.40 24.45
N GLU A 76 -71.84 -13.61 23.45
CA GLU A 76 -71.26 -14.15 22.20
C GLU A 76 -69.90 -14.84 22.44
N ARG A 77 -69.05 -14.29 23.32
CA ARG A 77 -67.76 -14.89 23.73
C ARG A 77 -67.90 -16.25 24.39
N LEU A 78 -69.00 -16.52 25.10
CA LEU A 78 -69.26 -17.82 25.72
C LEU A 78 -69.79 -18.85 24.72
N ARG A 79 -70.46 -18.43 23.64
CA ARG A 79 -71.14 -19.32 22.68
C ARG A 79 -70.31 -19.67 21.44
N GLN A 80 -69.57 -18.72 20.87
CA GLN A 80 -68.78 -18.93 19.64
C GLN A 80 -67.75 -20.08 19.70
N PRO A 81 -67.00 -20.31 20.81
CA PRO A 81 -65.99 -21.36 20.86
C PRO A 81 -66.57 -22.77 20.78
N LEU A 82 -67.78 -22.99 21.28
CA LEU A 82 -68.43 -24.31 21.33
C LEU A 82 -69.00 -24.74 19.97
N ASP A 83 -69.52 -23.80 19.17
CA ASP A 83 -70.05 -24.07 17.82
C ASP A 83 -68.93 -24.25 16.76
N ALA A 84 -67.72 -23.74 17.02
CA ALA A 84 -66.57 -23.87 16.12
C ALA A 84 -65.96 -25.29 16.11
N LYS A 85 -66.16 -26.08 17.17
CA LYS A 85 -65.54 -27.41 17.35
C LYS A 85 -65.79 -28.35 16.17
N SER A 86 -67.04 -28.56 15.80
CA SER A 86 -67.42 -29.54 14.76
C SER A 86 -66.91 -29.18 13.37
N ARG A 87 -66.76 -27.88 13.09
CA ARG A 87 -66.29 -27.38 11.78
C ARG A 87 -64.77 -27.52 11.66
N GLU A 88 -64.02 -27.12 12.69
CA GLU A 88 -62.56 -27.15 12.65
C GLU A 88 -62.00 -28.56 12.90
N GLU A 89 -62.72 -29.43 13.63
CA GLU A 89 -62.34 -30.83 13.83
C GLU A 89 -62.29 -31.63 12.52
N GLY A 90 -63.22 -31.38 11.59
CA GLY A 90 -63.21 -32.02 10.26
C GLY A 90 -62.01 -31.62 9.41
N ILE A 91 -61.59 -30.35 9.48
CA ILE A 91 -60.44 -29.82 8.75
C ILE A 91 -59.14 -30.41 9.31
N ILE A 92 -58.97 -30.40 10.63
CA ILE A 92 -57.74 -30.87 11.27
C ILE A 92 -57.56 -32.39 11.13
N ARG A 93 -58.63 -33.19 11.26
CA ARG A 93 -58.53 -34.65 11.08
C ARG A 93 -58.22 -35.08 9.65
N SER A 94 -58.57 -34.27 8.65
CA SER A 94 -58.30 -34.55 7.23
C SER A 94 -56.81 -34.42 6.85
N GLY A 95 -56.04 -33.71 7.67
CA GLY A 95 -54.60 -33.53 7.50
C GLY A 95 -54.21 -32.40 6.53
N PRO A 96 -52.99 -31.82 6.69
CA PRO A 96 -52.55 -30.64 5.94
C PRO A 96 -52.17 -30.92 4.48
N GLN A 97 -52.12 -32.18 4.05
CA GLN A 97 -51.85 -32.58 2.66
C GLN A 97 -53.14 -32.69 1.82
N ASN A 98 -54.29 -32.95 2.46
CA ASN A 98 -55.58 -33.14 1.79
C ASN A 98 -56.46 -31.88 1.81
N VAL A 99 -56.07 -30.87 2.57
CA VAL A 99 -56.74 -29.58 2.70
C VAL A 99 -55.72 -28.48 2.38
N ASP A 100 -56.17 -27.38 1.78
CA ASP A 100 -55.31 -26.23 1.51
C ASP A 100 -54.57 -25.77 2.79
N LEU A 101 -53.24 -25.60 2.70
CA LEU A 101 -52.37 -25.32 3.86
C LEU A 101 -52.80 -24.05 4.59
N SER A 102 -53.25 -23.03 3.86
CA SER A 102 -53.72 -21.78 4.47
C SER A 102 -55.01 -21.99 5.28
N GLN A 103 -55.92 -22.82 4.78
CA GLN A 103 -57.15 -23.19 5.48
C GLN A 103 -56.86 -24.04 6.73
N TYR A 104 -55.90 -24.96 6.63
CA TYR A 104 -55.48 -25.80 7.74
C TYR A 104 -54.82 -24.99 8.87
N LEU A 105 -53.89 -24.07 8.52
CA LEU A 105 -53.26 -23.17 9.49
C LEU A 105 -54.28 -22.20 10.12
N ALA A 106 -55.24 -21.70 9.34
CA ALA A 106 -56.33 -20.86 9.85
C ALA A 106 -57.28 -21.62 10.79
N ALA A 107 -57.51 -22.92 10.55
CA ALA A 107 -58.27 -23.77 11.46
C ALA A 107 -57.55 -23.96 12.81
N LEU A 108 -56.25 -24.25 12.78
CA LEU A 108 -55.43 -24.37 14.00
C LEU A 108 -55.38 -23.08 14.81
N LYS A 109 -55.20 -21.93 14.16
CA LYS A 109 -55.20 -20.62 14.84
C LYS A 109 -56.55 -20.30 15.47
N ARG A 110 -57.66 -20.73 14.87
CA ARG A 110 -59.00 -20.57 15.42
C ARG A 110 -59.22 -21.49 16.63
N VAL A 111 -58.72 -22.72 16.59
CA VAL A 111 -58.71 -23.65 17.74
C VAL A 111 -57.87 -23.10 18.89
N GLU A 112 -56.69 -22.55 18.60
CA GLU A 112 -55.83 -21.91 19.60
C GLU A 112 -56.50 -20.70 20.26
N LYS A 113 -57.10 -19.82 19.45
CA LYS A 113 -57.86 -18.67 19.97
C LYS A 113 -59.04 -19.11 20.84
N ALA A 114 -59.81 -20.10 20.38
CA ALA A 114 -60.91 -20.67 21.15
C ALA A 114 -60.42 -21.27 22.48
N LEU A 115 -59.25 -21.90 22.50
CA LEU A 115 -58.64 -22.46 23.69
C LEU A 115 -58.13 -21.39 24.66
N ALA A 116 -57.53 -20.31 24.16
CA ALA A 116 -57.13 -19.16 24.98
C ALA A 116 -58.35 -18.45 25.59
N ASP A 117 -59.40 -18.24 24.79
CA ASP A 117 -60.67 -17.64 25.23
C ASP A 117 -61.31 -18.52 26.31
N LEU A 118 -61.40 -19.84 26.10
CA LEU A 118 -61.94 -20.79 27.08
C LEU A 118 -61.10 -20.84 28.37
N ASN A 119 -59.78 -20.84 28.29
CA ASN A 119 -58.90 -20.81 29.47
C ASN A 119 -59.04 -19.51 30.27
N SER A 120 -59.28 -18.37 29.61
CA SER A 120 -59.48 -17.08 30.30
C SER A 120 -60.76 -17.02 31.14
N THR A 121 -61.77 -17.85 30.81
CA THR A 121 -63.05 -17.88 31.54
C THR A 121 -62.97 -18.52 32.93
N ASN A 122 -61.95 -19.35 33.21
CA ASN A 122 -61.77 -20.07 34.48
C ASN A 122 -63.02 -20.84 34.99
N LEU A 123 -63.94 -21.22 34.09
CA LEU A 123 -65.18 -21.93 34.43
C LEU A 123 -64.96 -23.45 34.46
N ARG A 124 -65.36 -24.10 35.55
CA ARG A 124 -65.24 -25.57 35.71
C ARG A 124 -66.06 -26.36 34.68
N SER A 125 -67.16 -25.80 34.17
CA SER A 125 -67.99 -26.40 33.12
C SER A 125 -67.27 -26.54 31.77
N ASN A 126 -66.22 -25.76 31.52
CA ASN A 126 -65.50 -25.73 30.25
C ASN A 126 -64.30 -26.71 30.23
N GLN A 127 -64.01 -27.41 31.33
CA GLN A 127 -62.85 -28.32 31.43
C GLN A 127 -62.85 -29.42 30.38
N GLN A 128 -64.01 -30.00 30.05
CA GLN A 128 -64.12 -31.03 29.01
C GLN A 128 -63.83 -30.47 27.61
N ALA A 129 -64.37 -29.29 27.28
CA ALA A 129 -64.13 -28.63 25.99
C ALA A 129 -62.65 -28.21 25.84
N ILE A 130 -62.02 -27.72 26.92
CA ILE A 130 -60.60 -27.40 26.96
C ILE A 130 -59.75 -28.65 26.71
N SER A 131 -60.11 -29.80 27.30
CA SER A 131 -59.42 -31.08 27.06
C SER A 131 -59.54 -31.51 25.58
N ASP A 132 -60.74 -31.43 25.01
CA ASP A 132 -60.99 -31.81 23.62
C ASP A 132 -60.23 -30.92 22.63
N PHE A 133 -60.22 -29.60 22.83
CA PHE A 133 -59.47 -28.67 21.99
C PHE A 133 -57.95 -28.83 22.14
N ASN A 134 -57.45 -29.14 23.34
CA ASN A 134 -56.03 -29.49 23.54
C ASN A 134 -55.65 -30.76 22.75
N ASN A 135 -56.49 -31.80 22.78
CA ASN A 135 -56.26 -33.03 22.02
C ASN A 135 -56.26 -32.77 20.50
N LEU A 136 -57.17 -31.92 20.03
CA LEU A 136 -57.26 -31.53 18.62
C LEU A 136 -56.04 -30.71 18.18
N LEU A 137 -55.60 -29.75 19.01
CA LEU A 137 -54.40 -28.94 18.78
C LEU A 137 -53.14 -29.81 18.75
N ASN A 138 -53.01 -30.77 19.68
CA ASN A 138 -51.89 -31.72 19.70
C ASN A 138 -51.87 -32.62 18.46
N THR A 139 -53.04 -33.08 18.01
CA THR A 139 -53.16 -33.91 16.80
C THR A 139 -52.73 -33.12 15.56
N GLY A 140 -53.18 -31.86 15.43
CA GLY A 140 -52.78 -31.02 14.32
C GLY A 140 -51.31 -30.59 14.36
N ALA A 141 -50.75 -30.33 15.55
CA ALA A 141 -49.33 -30.06 15.72
C ALA A 141 -48.45 -31.26 15.33
N ALA A 142 -48.85 -32.49 15.69
CA ALA A 142 -48.16 -33.71 15.27
C ALA A 142 -48.17 -33.88 13.74
N GLN A 143 -49.31 -33.63 13.08
CA GLN A 143 -49.39 -33.66 11.62
C GLN A 143 -48.53 -32.58 10.95
N LEU A 144 -48.41 -31.40 11.56
CA LEU A 144 -47.48 -30.36 11.10
C LEU A 144 -46.01 -30.73 11.33
N HIS A 145 -45.68 -31.45 12.41
CA HIS A 145 -44.33 -31.99 12.62
C HIS A 145 -43.95 -32.94 11.49
N ASP A 146 -44.84 -33.87 11.13
CA ASP A 146 -44.60 -34.84 10.05
C ASP A 146 -44.48 -34.15 8.68
N LEU A 147 -45.32 -33.15 8.42
CA LEU A 147 -45.24 -32.33 7.20
C LEU A 147 -43.91 -31.56 7.12
N LEU A 148 -43.49 -30.94 8.23
CA LEU A 148 -42.21 -30.22 8.31
C LEU A 148 -41.04 -31.17 8.04
N ARG A 149 -41.05 -32.37 8.64
CA ARG A 149 -40.03 -33.40 8.39
C ARG A 149 -40.00 -33.83 6.93
N SER A 150 -41.17 -34.06 6.32
CA SER A 150 -41.28 -34.45 4.91
C SER A 150 -40.71 -33.38 3.98
N LYS A 151 -41.16 -32.12 4.11
CA LYS A 151 -40.73 -30.99 3.26
C LYS A 151 -39.24 -30.69 3.38
N LEU A 152 -38.67 -30.79 4.59
CA LEU A 152 -37.24 -30.60 4.79
C LEU A 152 -36.42 -31.75 4.19
N SER A 153 -36.92 -32.99 4.27
CA SER A 153 -36.20 -34.18 3.78
C SER A 153 -36.06 -34.21 2.25
N GLU A 154 -36.97 -33.55 1.51
CA GLU A 154 -36.91 -33.41 0.05
C GLU A 154 -35.66 -32.64 -0.43
N HIS A 155 -35.04 -31.84 0.44
CA HIS A 155 -33.92 -30.95 0.10
C HIS A 155 -32.61 -31.27 0.83
N VAL A 156 -32.41 -32.54 1.24
CA VAL A 156 -31.29 -33.00 2.09
C VAL A 156 -30.28 -33.89 1.34
N SER A 157 -30.26 -33.86 0.00
CA SER A 157 -29.26 -34.62 -0.77
C SER A 157 -27.85 -34.05 -0.56
N PRO A 158 -26.89 -34.80 0.02
CA PRO A 158 -25.52 -34.32 0.24
C PRO A 158 -24.89 -33.83 -1.05
N ILE A 159 -24.17 -32.73 -0.97
CA ILE A 159 -23.53 -32.09 -2.12
C ILE A 159 -22.02 -32.17 -2.02
N GLU A 160 -21.33 -32.07 -3.15
CA GLU A 160 -19.87 -31.93 -3.20
C GLU A 160 -19.49 -30.44 -3.16
N PRO A 161 -19.00 -29.90 -2.03
CA PRO A 161 -18.82 -28.44 -1.89
C PRO A 161 -17.72 -27.88 -2.79
N LEU A 162 -16.73 -28.71 -3.16
CA LEU A 162 -15.64 -28.33 -4.05
C LEU A 162 -16.15 -27.92 -5.45
N HIS A 163 -17.23 -28.54 -5.93
CA HIS A 163 -17.86 -28.17 -7.20
C HIS A 163 -18.36 -26.73 -7.21
N TYR A 164 -18.96 -26.30 -6.10
CA TYR A 164 -19.52 -24.95 -5.95
C TYR A 164 -18.43 -23.91 -5.77
N LEU A 165 -17.41 -24.22 -4.96
CA LEU A 165 -16.26 -23.33 -4.76
C LEU A 165 -15.44 -23.12 -6.04
N THR A 166 -15.17 -24.18 -6.81
CA THR A 166 -14.34 -24.08 -8.03
C THR A 166 -15.03 -23.38 -9.19
N LYS A 167 -16.36 -23.45 -9.25
CA LYS A 167 -17.18 -22.81 -10.28
C LYS A 167 -17.78 -21.46 -9.84
N GLU A 168 -17.46 -21.00 -8.63
CA GLU A 168 -18.03 -19.79 -8.01
C GLU A 168 -19.57 -19.77 -8.04
N LEU A 169 -20.19 -20.94 -7.85
CA LEU A 169 -21.64 -21.08 -7.82
C LEU A 169 -22.17 -20.84 -6.40
N PRO A 170 -23.37 -20.22 -6.25
CA PRO A 170 -24.00 -20.10 -4.94
C PRO A 170 -24.31 -21.50 -4.38
N PHE A 171 -24.10 -21.66 -3.07
CA PHE A 171 -24.46 -22.92 -2.41
C PHE A 171 -25.98 -23.13 -2.49
N PRO A 172 -26.45 -24.39 -2.65
CA PRO A 172 -27.86 -24.68 -2.88
C PRO A 172 -28.74 -24.16 -1.73
N SER A 173 -29.76 -23.39 -2.10
CA SER A 173 -30.83 -22.95 -1.21
C SER A 173 -32.13 -23.69 -1.55
N MET A 174 -33.05 -23.78 -0.59
CA MET A 174 -34.39 -24.33 -0.85
C MET A 174 -35.19 -23.40 -1.78
N PRO A 175 -36.07 -23.92 -2.64
CA PRO A 175 -36.94 -23.11 -3.49
C PRO A 175 -37.75 -22.08 -2.69
N GLU A 176 -37.99 -20.89 -3.26
CA GLU A 176 -38.71 -19.82 -2.55
C GLU A 176 -40.14 -20.21 -2.16
N GLU A 177 -40.79 -21.05 -2.97
CA GLU A 177 -42.12 -21.60 -2.67
C GLU A 177 -42.09 -22.45 -1.38
N THR A 178 -41.12 -23.35 -1.25
CA THR A 178 -40.93 -24.16 -0.03
C THR A 178 -40.61 -23.28 1.19
N LEU A 179 -39.74 -22.27 1.03
CA LEU A 179 -39.40 -21.35 2.13
C LEU A 179 -40.60 -20.53 2.61
N ALA A 180 -41.49 -20.11 1.70
CA ALA A 180 -42.71 -19.37 2.02
C ALA A 180 -43.72 -20.24 2.81
N GLU A 181 -43.76 -21.54 2.57
CA GLU A 181 -44.60 -22.50 3.31
C GLU A 181 -44.03 -22.82 4.70
N LEU A 182 -42.70 -22.93 4.85
CA LEU A 182 -42.04 -23.36 6.08
C LEU A 182 -42.21 -22.36 7.24
N GLY A 183 -42.14 -21.05 6.98
CA GLY A 183 -42.29 -20.03 8.03
C GLY A 183 -43.61 -20.12 8.80
N PRO A 184 -44.78 -20.10 8.10
CA PRO A 184 -46.09 -20.30 8.73
C PRO A 184 -46.24 -21.64 9.47
N ILE A 185 -45.68 -22.73 8.94
CA ILE A 185 -45.70 -24.06 9.59
C ILE A 185 -44.91 -24.02 10.91
N CYS A 186 -43.69 -23.49 10.90
CA CYS A 186 -42.85 -23.37 12.09
C CYS A 186 -43.48 -22.47 13.17
N ALA A 187 -44.12 -21.36 12.76
CA ALA A 187 -44.85 -20.49 13.67
C ALA A 187 -46.03 -21.21 14.34
N ALA A 188 -46.82 -21.97 13.57
CA ALA A 188 -47.96 -22.72 14.09
C ALA A 188 -47.55 -23.83 15.07
N ILE A 189 -46.47 -24.56 14.78
CA ILE A 189 -45.90 -25.58 15.66
C ILE A 189 -45.47 -24.97 17.01
N ASN A 190 -44.76 -23.85 16.97
CA ASN A 190 -44.31 -23.16 18.18
C ASN A 190 -45.47 -22.60 19.01
N SER A 191 -46.53 -22.09 18.36
CA SER A 191 -47.73 -21.58 19.04
C SER A 191 -48.51 -22.70 19.73
N ALA A 192 -48.65 -23.85 19.08
CA ALA A 192 -49.32 -25.02 19.65
C ALA A 192 -48.58 -25.57 20.88
N ALA A 193 -47.24 -25.54 20.88
CA ALA A 193 -46.41 -26.02 21.99
C ALA A 193 -46.64 -25.26 23.31
N ASN A 194 -47.06 -23.98 23.26
CA ASN A 194 -47.37 -23.17 24.44
C ASN A 194 -48.62 -23.64 25.21
N HIS A 195 -49.47 -24.44 24.56
CA HIS A 195 -50.75 -24.91 25.08
C HIS A 195 -50.75 -26.40 25.45
N GLY A 196 -49.75 -27.17 25.00
CA GLY A 196 -49.62 -28.61 25.25
C GLY A 196 -49.02 -28.97 26.62
N PRO A 197 -48.93 -30.28 26.94
CA PRO A 197 -48.39 -30.78 28.21
C PRO A 197 -46.88 -30.52 28.42
N GLN A 198 -46.15 -30.10 27.37
CA GLN A 198 -44.73 -29.72 27.41
C GLN A 198 -44.51 -28.23 27.78
N ARG A 199 -45.38 -27.65 28.61
CA ARG A 199 -45.16 -26.33 29.21
C ARG A 199 -43.94 -26.38 30.13
N GLY A 200 -42.77 -26.01 29.63
CA GLY A 200 -41.58 -25.81 30.47
C GLY A 200 -40.22 -26.20 29.89
N ASP A 201 -40.14 -26.82 28.70
CA ASP A 201 -38.85 -27.31 28.18
C ASP A 201 -37.98 -26.22 27.50
N GLY A 202 -38.40 -24.94 27.55
CA GLY A 202 -37.60 -23.78 27.14
C GLY A 202 -37.21 -23.66 25.65
N GLY A 203 -37.33 -24.72 24.85
CA GLY A 203 -36.91 -24.77 23.45
C GLY A 203 -38.08 -24.85 22.45
N SER A 204 -37.93 -24.18 21.30
CA SER A 204 -38.86 -24.27 20.16
C SER A 204 -38.82 -25.68 19.53
N PRO A 205 -39.94 -26.44 19.49
CA PRO A 205 -39.97 -27.77 18.87
C PRO A 205 -39.70 -27.75 17.35
N ALA A 206 -40.18 -26.71 16.65
CA ALA A 206 -39.92 -26.54 15.21
C ALA A 206 -38.43 -26.36 14.92
N LEU A 207 -37.72 -25.63 15.78
CA LEU A 207 -36.27 -25.43 15.70
C LEU A 207 -35.52 -26.75 15.88
N LYS A 208 -35.89 -27.56 16.88
CA LYS A 208 -35.27 -28.88 17.12
C LYS A 208 -35.43 -29.78 15.88
N ILE A 209 -36.62 -29.84 15.29
CA ILE A 209 -36.89 -30.62 14.07
C ILE A 209 -36.06 -30.13 12.88
N TYR A 210 -35.97 -28.81 12.68
CA TYR A 210 -35.16 -28.22 11.61
C TYR A 210 -33.68 -28.60 11.76
N ALA A 211 -33.12 -28.42 12.96
CA ALA A 211 -31.72 -28.74 13.26
C ALA A 211 -31.41 -30.24 13.14
N GLU A 212 -32.33 -31.12 13.57
CA GLU A 212 -32.20 -32.58 13.45
C GLU A 212 -32.06 -33.06 12.00
N ILE A 213 -32.64 -32.34 11.03
CA ILE A 213 -32.63 -32.73 9.61
C ILE A 213 -31.52 -32.02 8.84
N ARG A 214 -31.42 -30.68 8.99
CA ARG A 214 -30.45 -29.86 8.26
C ARG A 214 -29.04 -29.94 8.84
N GLY A 215 -28.88 -30.21 10.13
CA GLY A 215 -27.56 -30.34 10.75
C GLY A 215 -26.73 -31.51 10.20
N PRO A 216 -27.27 -32.75 10.16
CA PRO A 216 -26.59 -33.88 9.54
C PRO A 216 -26.30 -33.68 8.05
N TYR A 217 -27.21 -33.05 7.31
CA TYR A 217 -27.02 -32.71 5.90
C TYR A 217 -25.72 -31.92 5.64
N ILE A 218 -25.49 -30.87 6.44
CA ILE A 218 -24.30 -30.02 6.33
C ILE A 218 -23.05 -30.81 6.73
N ALA A 219 -23.12 -31.57 7.82
CA ALA A 219 -22.01 -32.37 8.30
C ALA A 219 -21.57 -33.44 7.27
N THR A 220 -22.52 -34.19 6.70
CA THR A 220 -22.25 -35.22 5.68
C THR A 220 -21.71 -34.61 4.38
N SER A 221 -22.22 -33.44 3.96
CA SER A 221 -21.71 -32.75 2.77
C SER A 221 -20.25 -32.29 2.92
N LEU A 222 -19.80 -32.04 4.15
CA LEU A 222 -18.44 -31.57 4.46
C LEU A 222 -17.44 -32.68 4.79
N GLU A 223 -17.90 -33.93 4.99
CA GLU A 223 -17.09 -35.06 5.43
C GLU A 223 -15.88 -35.34 4.51
N ASN A 224 -16.09 -35.28 3.18
CA ASN A 224 -15.01 -35.48 2.20
C ASN A 224 -13.89 -34.44 2.33
N LEU A 225 -14.22 -33.19 2.66
CA LEU A 225 -13.25 -32.12 2.86
C LEU A 225 -12.51 -32.25 4.19
N ALA A 226 -13.19 -32.75 5.24
CA ALA A 226 -12.54 -33.10 6.51
C ALA A 226 -11.48 -34.19 6.30
N ILE A 227 -11.84 -35.27 5.58
CA ILE A 227 -10.93 -36.38 5.25
C ILE A 227 -9.77 -35.89 4.37
N ALA A 228 -10.03 -35.04 3.37
CA ALA A 228 -9.01 -34.46 2.51
C ALA A 228 -8.00 -33.60 3.32
N SER A 229 -8.49 -32.78 4.25
CA SER A 229 -7.66 -31.95 5.13
C SER A 229 -6.69 -32.79 5.98
N LEU A 230 -7.13 -33.96 6.45
CA LEU A 230 -6.27 -34.89 7.21
C LEU A 230 -5.29 -35.67 6.32
N ASN A 231 -5.73 -36.10 5.13
CA ASN A 231 -4.90 -36.88 4.20
C ASN A 231 -3.76 -36.05 3.61
N THR A 232 -3.93 -34.74 3.43
CA THR A 232 -2.86 -33.84 2.96
C THR A 232 -1.67 -33.80 3.91
N VAL A 233 -1.90 -33.88 5.23
CA VAL A 233 -0.81 -33.98 6.22
C VAL A 233 -0.15 -35.37 6.19
N LYS A 234 -0.96 -36.43 6.13
CA LYS A 234 -0.46 -37.82 6.15
C LYS A 234 0.37 -38.22 4.92
N ARG A 235 0.06 -37.65 3.74
CA ARG A 235 0.73 -37.98 2.46
C ARG A 235 2.04 -37.24 2.24
N ARG A 236 2.42 -36.34 3.15
CA ARG A 236 3.61 -35.52 2.99
C ARG A 236 4.86 -36.35 3.28
N ALA A 237 5.80 -36.39 2.33
CA ALA A 237 7.16 -36.87 2.60
C ALA A 237 7.86 -35.88 3.55
N ASN A 238 8.77 -36.36 4.40
CA ASN A 238 9.53 -35.57 5.40
C ASN A 238 10.46 -34.46 4.81
N ASP A 239 10.21 -34.00 3.57
CA ASP A 239 10.96 -32.96 2.88
C ASP A 239 10.46 -31.56 3.25
N GLY A 240 11.06 -31.00 4.30
CA GLY A 240 11.14 -29.56 4.55
C GLY A 240 9.97 -28.91 5.32
N PRO A 241 10.11 -27.61 5.68
CA PRO A 241 9.12 -26.87 6.46
C PRO A 241 7.79 -26.74 5.70
N TYR A 242 6.67 -26.68 6.43
CA TYR A 242 5.33 -26.52 5.86
C TYR A 242 5.22 -25.26 4.97
N LYS A 243 4.64 -25.45 3.78
CA LYS A 243 4.37 -24.37 2.82
C LYS A 243 2.90 -23.99 2.90
N GLN A 244 2.66 -22.69 2.97
CA GLN A 244 1.32 -22.11 3.08
C GLN A 244 0.39 -22.60 1.96
N GLY A 245 -0.86 -22.90 2.30
CA GLY A 245 -1.91 -23.27 1.34
C GLY A 245 -1.81 -24.69 0.78
N THR A 246 -0.90 -25.51 1.30
CA THR A 246 -0.81 -26.94 0.89
C THR A 246 -1.81 -27.84 1.60
N ASN A 247 -2.43 -27.37 2.68
CA ASN A 247 -3.42 -28.14 3.43
C ASN A 247 -4.85 -27.83 2.97
N GLY A 248 -5.72 -28.84 2.96
CA GLY A 248 -7.13 -28.71 2.58
C GLY A 248 -8.02 -27.90 3.54
N ILE A 249 -7.52 -27.52 4.73
CA ILE A 249 -8.30 -26.84 5.76
C ILE A 249 -8.85 -25.49 5.31
N GLY A 250 -8.15 -24.77 4.43
CA GLY A 250 -8.66 -23.52 3.86
C GLY A 250 -9.92 -23.73 3.02
N ILE A 251 -9.93 -24.75 2.17
CA ILE A 251 -11.09 -25.13 1.34
C ILE A 251 -12.23 -25.61 2.23
N TYR A 252 -11.93 -26.42 3.25
CA TYR A 252 -12.94 -26.87 4.22
C TYR A 252 -13.58 -25.69 4.97
N SER A 253 -12.77 -24.74 5.44
CA SER A 253 -13.26 -23.55 6.14
C SER A 253 -14.13 -22.67 5.24
N ASN A 254 -13.73 -22.47 3.99
CA ASN A 254 -14.53 -21.71 3.02
C ASN A 254 -15.86 -22.40 2.69
N ALA A 255 -15.87 -23.73 2.54
CA ALA A 255 -17.10 -24.49 2.35
C ALA A 255 -18.05 -24.36 3.56
N LEU A 256 -17.50 -24.47 4.79
CA LEU A 256 -18.26 -24.31 6.03
C LEU A 256 -18.85 -22.90 6.15
N GLU A 257 -18.08 -21.86 5.83
CA GLU A 257 -18.54 -20.47 5.82
C GLU A 257 -19.73 -20.26 4.86
N ASN A 258 -19.64 -20.79 3.63
CA ASN A 258 -20.74 -20.65 2.66
C ASN A 258 -22.00 -21.43 3.07
N PHE A 259 -21.87 -22.61 3.67
CA PHE A 259 -23.01 -23.31 4.26
C PHE A 259 -23.67 -22.51 5.39
N ILE A 260 -22.88 -21.91 6.27
CA ILE A 260 -23.39 -21.06 7.36
C ILE A 260 -24.16 -19.86 6.78
N TYR A 261 -23.66 -19.22 5.71
CA TYR A 261 -24.34 -18.11 5.07
C TYR A 261 -25.64 -18.51 4.39
N ALA A 262 -25.64 -19.62 3.65
CA ALA A 262 -26.86 -20.14 3.02
C ALA A 262 -27.93 -20.48 4.08
N GLU A 263 -27.54 -21.14 5.17
CA GLU A 263 -28.46 -21.45 6.27
C GLU A 263 -28.95 -20.21 7.01
N HIS A 264 -28.09 -19.23 7.26
CA HIS A 264 -28.49 -17.98 7.90
C HIS A 264 -29.56 -17.23 7.08
N GLU A 265 -29.41 -17.20 5.76
CA GLU A 265 -30.40 -16.57 4.87
C GLU A 265 -31.74 -17.32 4.87
N MET A 266 -31.71 -18.66 4.87
CA MET A 266 -32.93 -19.48 4.96
C MET A 266 -33.62 -19.32 6.33
N LEU A 267 -32.86 -19.42 7.43
CA LEU A 267 -33.38 -19.27 8.80
C LEU A 267 -33.94 -17.88 9.05
N SER A 268 -33.39 -16.83 8.43
CA SER A 268 -33.91 -15.46 8.54
C SER A 268 -35.31 -15.30 7.94
N ARG A 269 -35.66 -16.14 6.96
CA ARG A 269 -37.00 -16.19 6.34
C ARG A 269 -37.98 -17.08 7.13
N ILE A 270 -37.49 -18.09 7.86
CA ILE A 270 -38.32 -19.06 8.59
C ILE A 270 -38.61 -18.64 10.03
N PHE A 271 -37.60 -18.16 10.77
CA PHE A 271 -37.70 -17.79 12.18
C PHE A 271 -37.58 -16.27 12.39
N THR A 272 -38.13 -15.74 13.50
CA THR A 272 -38.12 -14.31 13.83
C THR A 272 -37.54 -14.05 15.22
N GLY A 273 -36.84 -12.92 15.40
CA GLY A 273 -36.27 -12.51 16.71
C GLY A 273 -35.15 -13.44 17.21
N ASP A 274 -35.06 -13.60 18.53
CA ASP A 274 -34.00 -14.36 19.23
C ASP A 274 -33.93 -15.85 18.86
N GLN A 275 -35.00 -16.39 18.25
CA GLN A 275 -35.04 -17.78 17.77
C GLN A 275 -34.10 -18.02 16.59
N ARG A 276 -33.75 -16.99 15.81
CA ARG A 276 -32.85 -17.10 14.66
C ARG A 276 -31.45 -17.55 15.06
N GLY A 277 -30.90 -16.94 16.10
CA GLY A 277 -29.55 -17.25 16.58
C GLY A 277 -29.48 -18.66 17.16
N LEU A 278 -30.46 -19.03 18.00
CA LEU A 278 -30.58 -20.38 18.55
C LEU A 278 -30.74 -21.45 17.47
N ALA A 279 -31.51 -21.17 16.41
CA ALA A 279 -31.71 -22.11 15.31
C ALA A 279 -30.44 -22.32 14.49
N LEU A 280 -29.69 -21.25 14.24
CA LEU A 280 -28.42 -21.31 13.53
C LEU A 280 -27.38 -22.08 14.36
N GLN A 281 -27.26 -21.79 15.65
CA GLN A 281 -26.38 -22.52 16.57
C GLN A 281 -26.69 -24.01 16.60
N ALA A 282 -27.96 -24.39 16.76
CA ALA A 282 -28.38 -25.79 16.80
C ALA A 282 -28.13 -26.51 15.47
N THR A 283 -28.41 -25.86 14.34
CA THR A 283 -28.24 -26.45 12.99
C THR A 283 -26.76 -26.64 12.64
N CYS A 284 -25.91 -25.67 12.97
CA CYS A 284 -24.47 -25.76 12.68
C CYS A 284 -23.69 -26.63 13.68
N HIS A 285 -24.28 -27.01 14.82
CA HIS A 285 -23.59 -27.75 15.87
C HIS A 285 -22.92 -29.06 15.42
N PRO A 286 -23.58 -29.96 14.64
CA PRO A 286 -22.94 -31.19 14.17
C PRO A 286 -21.73 -30.93 13.25
N ALA A 287 -21.85 -29.99 12.31
CA ALA A 287 -20.77 -29.62 11.40
C ALA A 287 -19.59 -28.98 12.14
N MET A 288 -19.88 -28.11 13.13
CA MET A 288 -18.86 -27.53 14.00
C MET A 288 -18.15 -28.57 14.88
N GLY A 289 -18.88 -29.61 15.32
CA GLY A 289 -18.31 -30.74 16.04
C GLY A 289 -17.27 -31.51 15.21
N GLU A 290 -17.59 -31.82 13.95
CA GLU A 290 -16.66 -32.51 13.04
C GLU A 290 -15.49 -31.60 12.62
N TYR A 291 -15.73 -30.30 12.44
CA TYR A 291 -14.68 -29.31 12.20
C TYR A 291 -13.70 -29.22 13.38
N SER A 292 -14.21 -29.14 14.62
CA SER A 292 -13.40 -29.15 15.85
C SER A 292 -12.61 -30.45 16.02
N LYS A 293 -13.21 -31.60 15.69
CA LYS A 293 -12.51 -32.89 15.68
C LYS A 293 -11.36 -32.89 14.65
N THR A 294 -11.62 -32.42 13.43
CA THR A 294 -10.60 -32.29 12.38
C THR A 294 -9.44 -31.40 12.83
N LEU A 295 -9.72 -30.24 13.44
CA LEU A 295 -8.70 -29.35 14.00
C LEU A 295 -7.90 -30.01 15.12
N ARG A 296 -8.54 -30.79 16.00
CA ARG A 296 -7.84 -31.55 17.06
C ARG A 296 -6.92 -32.62 16.50
N GLU A 297 -7.35 -33.34 15.47
CA GLU A 297 -6.51 -34.34 14.81
C GLU A 297 -5.33 -33.68 14.08
N LEU A 298 -5.55 -32.60 13.33
CA LEU A 298 -4.47 -31.81 12.72
C LEU A 298 -3.48 -31.30 13.79
N ASN A 299 -3.98 -30.82 14.93
CA ASN A 299 -3.14 -30.38 16.04
C ASN A 299 -2.29 -31.53 16.61
N GLN A 300 -2.80 -32.76 16.63
CA GLN A 300 -2.04 -33.92 17.09
C GLN A 300 -0.86 -34.23 16.15
N TYR A 301 -1.05 -34.10 14.84
CA TYR A 301 0.05 -34.22 13.86
C TYR A 301 1.08 -33.10 14.02
N ILE A 302 0.62 -31.86 14.19
CA ILE A 302 1.50 -30.71 14.42
C ILE A 302 2.33 -30.91 15.70
N LYS A 303 1.71 -31.37 16.79
CA LYS A 303 2.43 -31.67 18.04
C LYS A 303 3.50 -32.76 17.87
N ALA A 304 3.26 -33.74 17.01
CA ALA A 304 4.25 -34.79 16.73
C ALA A 304 5.46 -34.25 15.94
N ASN A 305 5.26 -33.26 15.07
CA ASN A 305 6.29 -32.67 14.20
C ASN A 305 6.36 -31.14 14.35
N LEU A 306 6.52 -30.67 15.59
CA LEU A 306 6.39 -29.24 15.94
C LEU A 306 7.35 -28.35 15.14
N MET A 307 8.53 -28.85 14.78
CA MET A 307 9.57 -28.07 14.10
C MET A 307 9.30 -27.82 12.62
N THR A 308 8.62 -28.73 11.93
CA THR A 308 8.33 -28.60 10.48
C THR A 308 6.93 -28.10 10.22
N ASP A 309 5.97 -28.46 11.09
CA ASP A 309 4.55 -28.22 10.87
C ASP A 309 3.95 -27.14 11.80
N CYS A 310 4.75 -26.43 12.61
CA CYS A 310 4.27 -25.27 13.38
C CYS A 310 3.63 -24.19 12.49
N PHE A 311 4.12 -24.01 11.27
CA PHE A 311 3.53 -23.07 10.31
C PHE A 311 2.09 -23.42 9.92
N LEU A 312 1.72 -24.71 9.92
CA LEU A 312 0.34 -25.13 9.71
C LEU A 312 -0.56 -24.67 10.88
N ALA A 313 -0.04 -24.62 12.11
CA ALA A 313 -0.79 -24.07 13.24
C ALA A 313 -1.09 -22.58 13.06
N PHE A 314 -0.11 -21.81 12.56
CA PHE A 314 -0.31 -20.39 12.27
C PHE A 314 -1.32 -20.17 11.14
N GLU A 315 -1.25 -20.96 10.06
CA GLU A 315 -2.24 -20.92 8.97
C GLU A 315 -3.65 -21.25 9.45
N ILE A 316 -3.82 -22.31 10.26
CA ILE A 316 -5.12 -22.67 10.85
C ILE A 316 -5.66 -21.51 11.69
N ILE A 317 -4.83 -20.88 12.52
CA ILE A 317 -5.24 -19.74 13.35
C ILE A 317 -5.67 -18.56 12.48
N GLU A 318 -4.94 -18.27 11.39
CA GLU A 318 -5.28 -17.21 10.45
C GLU A 318 -6.65 -17.44 9.81
N ILE A 319 -6.83 -18.61 9.20
CA ILE A 319 -8.03 -18.98 8.45
C ILE A 319 -9.25 -18.99 9.36
N VAL A 320 -9.14 -19.67 10.52
CA VAL A 320 -10.27 -19.82 11.46
C VAL A 320 -10.62 -18.49 12.11
N THR A 321 -9.63 -17.67 12.48
CA THR A 321 -9.89 -16.36 13.09
C THR A 321 -10.54 -15.42 12.09
N ALA A 322 -10.05 -15.37 10.85
CA ALA A 322 -10.62 -14.53 9.79
C ALA A 322 -12.05 -14.98 9.43
N MET A 323 -12.27 -16.28 9.29
CA MET A 323 -13.61 -16.86 9.08
C MET A 323 -14.55 -16.51 10.25
N SER A 324 -14.09 -16.66 11.50
CA SER A 324 -14.89 -16.34 12.68
C SER A 324 -15.36 -14.89 12.69
N TYR A 325 -14.52 -13.93 12.29
CA TYR A 325 -14.93 -12.52 12.20
C TYR A 325 -15.92 -12.27 11.07
N ARG A 326 -15.73 -12.88 9.90
CA ARG A 326 -16.67 -12.73 8.77
C ARG A 326 -18.03 -13.33 9.09
N VAL A 327 -18.05 -14.52 9.69
CA VAL A 327 -19.29 -15.17 10.15
C VAL A 327 -19.98 -14.31 11.20
N ASP A 328 -19.27 -13.87 12.24
CA ASP A 328 -19.81 -12.99 13.30
C ASP A 328 -20.38 -11.68 12.73
N ALA A 329 -19.71 -11.07 11.74
CA ALA A 329 -20.19 -9.84 11.10
C ALA A 329 -21.50 -10.03 10.32
N LYS A 330 -21.71 -11.20 9.71
CA LYS A 330 -22.93 -11.49 8.93
C LYS A 330 -24.06 -12.09 9.76
N THR A 331 -23.75 -12.94 10.75
CA THR A 331 -24.75 -13.70 11.51
C THR A 331 -24.98 -13.20 12.93
N GLY A 332 -24.00 -12.50 13.53
CA GLY A 332 -23.99 -12.10 14.95
C GLY A 332 -23.81 -13.26 15.94
N GLU A 333 -23.55 -14.48 15.46
CA GLU A 333 -23.61 -15.72 16.23
C GLU A 333 -22.43 -16.66 15.89
N LEU A 334 -22.27 -17.77 16.64
CA LEU A 334 -21.26 -18.84 16.42
C LEU A 334 -19.80 -18.50 16.77
N LYS A 335 -19.46 -17.24 17.07
CA LYS A 335 -18.08 -16.82 17.41
C LYS A 335 -17.45 -17.64 18.54
N SER A 336 -18.20 -17.92 19.61
CA SER A 336 -17.73 -18.71 20.76
C SER A 336 -17.31 -20.12 20.34
N MET A 337 -18.05 -20.76 19.45
CA MET A 337 -17.78 -22.12 18.98
C MET A 337 -16.48 -22.21 18.17
N PHE A 338 -16.18 -21.21 17.34
CA PHE A 338 -14.90 -21.13 16.62
C PHE A 338 -13.72 -20.90 17.56
N ILE A 339 -13.88 -20.04 18.57
CA ILE A 339 -12.84 -19.78 19.58
C ILE A 339 -12.54 -21.07 20.38
N GLU A 340 -13.57 -21.81 20.77
CA GLU A 340 -13.41 -23.09 21.48
C GLU A 340 -12.72 -24.14 20.61
N ALA A 341 -13.11 -24.27 19.34
CA ALA A 341 -12.49 -25.19 18.40
C ALA A 341 -11.01 -24.87 18.14
N LEU A 342 -10.64 -23.58 18.12
CA LEU A 342 -9.28 -23.12 17.84
C LEU A 342 -8.35 -23.20 19.06
N ARG A 343 -8.89 -23.20 20.29
CA ARG A 343 -8.11 -23.15 21.54
C ARG A 343 -6.96 -24.16 21.61
N PRO A 344 -7.13 -25.46 21.26
CA PRO A 344 -6.03 -26.43 21.34
C PRO A 344 -4.88 -26.15 20.37
N VAL A 345 -5.18 -25.60 19.18
CA VAL A 345 -4.16 -25.25 18.17
C VAL A 345 -3.39 -24.01 18.62
N ARG A 346 -4.09 -23.03 19.22
CA ARG A 346 -3.47 -21.81 19.75
C ARG A 346 -2.48 -22.10 20.87
N GLU A 347 -2.77 -23.03 21.77
CA GLU A 347 -1.84 -23.45 22.82
C GLU A 347 -0.60 -24.16 22.26
N THR A 348 -0.76 -25.01 21.25
CA THR A 348 0.39 -25.62 20.56
C THR A 348 1.26 -24.56 19.89
N ALA A 349 0.64 -23.60 19.19
CA ALA A 349 1.34 -22.51 18.52
C ALA A 349 2.14 -21.64 19.51
N LYS A 350 1.58 -21.34 20.69
CA LYS A 350 2.31 -20.66 21.78
C LYS A 350 3.57 -21.42 22.20
N SER A 351 3.44 -22.73 22.48
CA SER A 351 4.57 -23.55 22.90
C SER A 351 5.66 -23.69 21.83
N SER A 352 5.27 -23.63 20.54
CA SER A 352 6.21 -23.75 19.42
C SER A 352 7.22 -22.60 19.33
N LEU A 353 6.86 -21.39 19.78
CA LEU A 353 7.75 -20.22 19.72
C LEU A 353 8.97 -20.38 20.64
N ALA A 354 8.78 -20.90 21.84
CA ALA A 354 9.87 -21.18 22.77
C ALA A 354 10.76 -22.33 22.27
N GLU A 355 10.16 -23.39 21.71
CA GLU A 355 10.91 -24.54 21.17
C GLU A 355 11.75 -24.14 19.95
N LEU A 356 11.28 -23.21 19.09
CA LEU A 356 12.03 -22.68 17.95
C LEU A 356 13.33 -21.97 18.38
N VAL A 357 13.29 -21.22 19.49
CA VAL A 357 14.46 -20.54 20.06
C VAL A 357 15.47 -21.56 20.59
N GLU A 358 15.01 -22.55 21.37
CA GLU A 358 15.88 -23.58 21.93
C GLU A 358 16.48 -24.50 20.86
N GLU A 359 15.71 -24.85 19.84
CA GLU A 359 16.21 -25.66 18.73
C GLU A 359 17.29 -24.93 17.92
N THR A 360 17.14 -23.63 17.70
CA THR A 360 18.19 -22.82 17.06
C THR A 360 19.50 -22.91 17.83
N LYS A 361 19.45 -22.86 19.17
CA LYS A 361 20.62 -23.06 20.03
C LYS A 361 21.18 -24.49 19.94
N ARG A 362 20.31 -25.51 19.95
CA ARG A 362 20.72 -26.93 19.83
C ARG A 362 21.38 -27.24 18.49
N LYS A 363 20.79 -26.79 17.37
CA LYS A 363 21.37 -26.93 16.02
C LYS A 363 22.73 -26.26 15.94
N ALA A 364 22.87 -25.03 16.44
CA ALA A 364 24.16 -24.33 16.47
C ALA A 364 25.20 -25.08 17.32
N ALA A 365 24.79 -25.68 18.45
CA ALA A 365 25.68 -26.47 19.31
C ALA A 365 26.09 -27.81 18.67
N SER A 366 25.22 -28.42 17.87
CA SER A 366 25.46 -29.74 17.23
C SER A 366 26.45 -29.72 16.06
N ILE A 367 26.81 -28.54 15.53
CA ILE A 367 27.74 -28.41 14.40
C ILE A 367 29.12 -28.95 14.80
N GLN A 368 29.51 -30.11 14.28
CA GLN A 368 30.75 -30.79 14.67
C GLN A 368 32.02 -30.21 14.04
N VAL A 369 31.94 -29.57 12.88
CA VAL A 369 33.09 -29.00 12.16
C VAL A 369 32.71 -27.61 11.62
N LEU A 370 33.53 -26.60 11.93
CA LEU A 370 33.42 -25.27 11.33
C LEU A 370 34.45 -25.10 10.20
N PRO A 371 34.15 -24.30 9.16
CA PRO A 371 35.10 -24.02 8.08
C PRO A 371 36.42 -23.43 8.62
N PRO A 372 37.59 -24.04 8.33
CA PRO A 372 38.87 -23.63 8.93
C PRO A 372 39.36 -22.25 8.46
N ASP A 373 38.81 -21.77 7.34
CA ASP A 373 39.08 -20.47 6.70
C ASP A 373 38.21 -19.32 7.24
N GLY A 374 37.27 -19.62 8.15
CA GLY A 374 36.33 -18.63 8.70
C GLY A 374 35.11 -18.38 7.82
N GLY A 375 34.78 -19.27 6.86
CA GLY A 375 33.54 -19.20 6.09
C GLY A 375 32.26 -19.34 6.95
N SER A 376 31.12 -18.85 6.43
CA SER A 376 29.83 -18.93 7.11
C SER A 376 29.23 -20.35 7.11
N VAL A 377 28.31 -20.62 8.04
CA VAL A 377 27.61 -21.92 8.16
C VAL A 377 26.24 -21.88 7.47
N PRO A 378 25.81 -22.95 6.77
CA PRO A 378 24.48 -23.04 6.16
C PRO A 378 23.31 -22.82 7.12
N LEU A 379 23.49 -23.12 8.42
CA LEU A 379 22.49 -22.89 9.48
C LEU A 379 22.00 -21.43 9.52
N VAL A 380 22.87 -20.46 9.20
CA VAL A 380 22.49 -19.04 9.17
C VAL A 380 21.40 -18.81 8.13
N ASN A 381 21.57 -19.36 6.93
CA ASN A 381 20.58 -19.23 5.85
C ASN A 381 19.29 -19.99 6.16
N GLU A 382 19.38 -21.16 6.79
CA GLU A 382 18.21 -21.94 7.23
C GLU A 382 17.36 -21.16 8.23
N VAL A 383 17.98 -20.59 9.28
CA VAL A 383 17.29 -19.81 10.31
C VAL A 383 16.73 -18.51 9.75
N MET A 384 17.50 -17.78 8.93
CA MET A 384 17.02 -16.55 8.29
C MET A 384 15.86 -16.82 7.32
N SER A 385 15.91 -17.90 6.53
CA SER A 385 14.80 -18.30 5.66
C SER A 385 13.55 -18.71 6.47
N SER A 386 13.74 -19.33 7.63
CA SER A 386 12.65 -19.65 8.56
C SER A 386 12.02 -18.37 9.12
N LEU A 387 12.83 -17.38 9.51
CA LEU A 387 12.35 -16.06 9.96
C LEU A 387 11.57 -15.31 8.88
N VAL A 388 12.04 -15.33 7.62
CA VAL A 388 11.27 -14.78 6.49
C VAL A 388 9.93 -15.50 6.35
N THR A 389 9.91 -16.82 6.45
CA THR A 389 8.66 -17.60 6.38
C THR A 389 7.72 -17.25 7.54
N LEU A 390 8.24 -17.01 8.74
CA LEU A 390 7.45 -16.54 9.89
C LEU A 390 6.83 -15.16 9.65
N THR A 391 7.52 -14.24 8.97
CA THR A 391 6.95 -12.90 8.69
C THR A 391 5.69 -12.93 7.83
N ASN A 392 5.50 -13.97 7.01
CA ASN A 392 4.27 -14.17 6.23
C ASN A 392 3.04 -14.42 7.12
N TYR A 393 3.24 -14.87 8.37
CA TYR A 393 2.18 -15.16 9.35
C TYR A 393 2.04 -14.07 10.43
N SER A 394 2.27 -12.80 10.06
CA SER A 394 2.31 -11.67 10.99
C SER A 394 1.03 -11.48 11.82
N GLY A 395 -0.17 -11.70 11.23
CA GLY A 395 -1.45 -11.56 11.91
C GLY A 395 -1.65 -12.57 13.06
N PRO A 396 -1.56 -13.89 12.81
CA PRO A 396 -1.61 -14.91 13.86
C PRO A 396 -0.53 -14.74 14.93
N LEU A 397 0.71 -14.43 14.52
CA LEU A 397 1.83 -14.25 15.44
C LEU A 397 1.63 -13.05 16.37
N ALA A 398 1.13 -11.92 15.85
CA ALA A 398 0.75 -10.77 16.65
C ALA A 398 -0.24 -11.14 17.77
N SER A 399 -1.29 -11.89 17.45
CA SER A 399 -2.29 -12.34 18.43
C SER A 399 -1.68 -13.27 19.49
N ILE A 400 -0.84 -14.20 19.07
CA ILE A 400 -0.18 -15.17 19.97
C ILE A 400 0.82 -14.47 20.88
N LEU A 401 1.68 -13.61 20.34
CA LEU A 401 2.70 -12.87 21.10
C LEU A 401 2.07 -11.91 22.10
N THR A 402 0.98 -11.23 21.73
CA THR A 402 0.21 -10.39 22.66
C THR A 402 -0.34 -11.20 23.83
N SER A 403 -0.81 -12.43 23.57
CA SER A 403 -1.30 -13.32 24.62
C SER A 403 -0.21 -13.96 25.49
N LEU A 404 1.02 -14.04 24.99
CA LEU A 404 2.19 -14.52 25.74
C LEU A 404 2.80 -13.41 26.59
N GLY A 405 2.80 -12.17 26.11
CA GLY A 405 3.53 -11.05 26.70
C GLY A 405 5.00 -11.01 26.26
N ASP A 406 5.60 -9.82 26.28
CA ASP A 406 6.97 -9.60 25.80
C ASP A 406 8.00 -10.43 26.59
N GLY A 407 8.89 -11.13 25.88
CA GLY A 407 9.98 -11.92 26.46
C GLY A 407 9.57 -13.26 27.10
N ASN A 408 8.27 -13.57 27.22
CA ASN A 408 7.81 -14.83 27.82
C ASN A 408 8.04 -16.07 26.94
N TRP A 409 8.45 -15.89 25.68
CA TRP A 409 8.93 -16.97 24.80
C TRP A 409 10.36 -17.45 25.12
N ARG A 410 11.07 -16.80 26.06
CA ARG A 410 12.44 -17.17 26.45
C ARG A 410 12.53 -18.29 27.49
N SER A 411 11.41 -18.63 28.15
CA SER A 411 11.35 -19.68 29.17
C SER A 411 10.24 -20.68 28.87
N THR A 412 10.53 -21.98 29.00
CA THR A 412 9.56 -23.08 28.96
C THR A 412 8.75 -23.20 30.26
N SER A 413 8.99 -22.35 31.26
CA SER A 413 8.21 -22.34 32.51
C SER A 413 6.82 -21.72 32.28
N ASN A 414 5.78 -22.55 32.42
CA ASN A 414 4.36 -22.18 32.46
C ASN A 414 4.02 -21.27 33.67
N THR A 415 4.56 -20.05 33.72
CA THR A 415 4.11 -19.03 34.66
C THR A 415 2.95 -18.28 34.02
N SER A 416 1.73 -18.64 34.40
CA SER A 416 0.51 -17.88 34.11
C SER A 416 0.65 -16.48 34.70
N SER A 417 1.00 -15.49 33.87
CA SER A 417 1.05 -14.10 34.28
C SER A 417 -0.35 -13.48 34.13
N THR A 418 -0.90 -13.05 35.26
CA THR A 418 -2.09 -12.20 35.36
C THR A 418 -1.67 -10.73 35.24
N ALA A 419 -1.01 -10.36 34.14
CA ALA A 419 -0.68 -8.96 33.88
C ALA A 419 -1.93 -8.23 33.35
N PRO A 420 -2.19 -6.96 33.74
CA PRO A 420 -3.35 -6.21 33.27
C PRO A 420 -3.29 -6.03 31.76
N LEU A 421 -4.42 -6.24 31.09
CA LEU A 421 -4.66 -6.17 29.65
C LEU A 421 -4.54 -4.74 29.04
N ASP A 422 -3.86 -3.81 29.72
CA ASP A 422 -4.13 -2.37 29.56
C ASP A 422 -2.92 -1.49 29.20
N VAL A 423 -1.82 -2.09 28.73
CA VAL A 423 -0.78 -1.35 27.99
C VAL A 423 -0.24 -2.28 26.91
N SER A 424 -0.88 -2.31 25.74
CA SER A 424 -0.37 -3.09 24.62
C SER A 424 0.76 -2.32 23.94
N PRO A 425 1.99 -2.87 23.83
CA PRO A 425 2.89 -2.47 22.75
C PRO A 425 2.21 -2.78 21.42
N ASP A 426 2.45 -1.97 20.39
CA ASP A 426 2.00 -2.27 19.03
C ASP A 426 2.39 -3.71 18.67
N SER A 427 1.48 -4.52 18.14
CA SER A 427 1.72 -5.95 17.89
C SER A 427 2.91 -6.25 16.96
N SER A 428 3.33 -5.26 16.17
CA SER A 428 4.54 -5.26 15.36
C SER A 428 5.85 -5.20 16.18
N THR A 429 5.84 -4.51 17.32
CA THR A 429 7.01 -4.38 18.22
C THR A 429 7.33 -5.70 18.91
N LEU A 430 6.31 -6.42 19.39
CA LEU A 430 6.48 -7.77 19.97
C LEU A 430 7.07 -8.75 18.96
N LEU A 431 6.63 -8.69 17.70
CA LEU A 431 7.19 -9.52 16.63
C LEU A 431 8.65 -9.13 16.31
N SER A 432 8.96 -7.83 16.31
CA SER A 432 10.34 -7.34 16.18
C SER A 432 11.24 -7.87 17.31
N HIS A 433 10.79 -7.82 18.56
CA HIS A 433 11.53 -8.35 19.71
C HIS A 433 11.77 -9.85 19.61
N PHE A 434 10.76 -10.63 19.20
CA PHE A 434 10.91 -12.07 18.98
C PHE A 434 11.93 -12.39 17.87
N ILE A 435 11.86 -11.70 16.73
CA ILE A 435 12.80 -11.89 15.61
C ILE A 435 14.23 -11.52 16.06
N LEU A 436 14.39 -10.42 16.80
CA LEU A 436 15.68 -10.03 17.38
C LEU A 436 16.23 -11.10 18.33
N ASP A 437 15.40 -11.64 19.20
CA ASP A 437 15.81 -12.67 20.16
C ASP A 437 16.23 -13.98 19.47
N MET A 438 15.59 -14.35 18.38
CA MET A 438 15.99 -15.49 17.53
C MET A 438 17.35 -15.26 16.88
N ILE A 439 17.58 -14.07 16.31
CA ILE A 439 18.88 -13.69 15.73
C ILE A 439 19.96 -13.66 16.82
N GLU A 440 19.65 -13.09 17.98
CA GLU A 440 20.56 -13.03 19.13
C GLU A 440 20.92 -14.45 19.64
N ALA A 441 19.94 -15.35 19.77
CA ALA A 441 20.18 -16.73 20.14
C ALA A 441 21.10 -17.46 19.15
N LEU A 442 20.89 -17.28 17.84
CA LEU A 442 21.75 -17.82 16.78
C LEU A 442 23.18 -17.25 16.89
N MET A 443 23.31 -15.93 16.98
CA MET A 443 24.60 -15.24 17.01
C MET A 443 25.42 -15.63 18.25
N ILE A 444 24.79 -15.67 19.43
CA ILE A 444 25.46 -16.07 20.69
C ILE A 444 25.90 -17.54 20.64
N ALA A 445 25.06 -18.43 20.11
CA ALA A 445 25.38 -19.85 20.01
C ALA A 445 26.54 -20.10 19.03
N LEU A 446 26.54 -19.44 17.87
CA LEU A 446 27.65 -19.50 16.90
C LEU A 446 28.92 -18.82 17.43
N GLU A 447 28.81 -17.76 18.23
CA GLU A 447 29.95 -17.13 18.91
C GLU A 447 30.61 -18.08 19.92
N SER A 448 29.81 -18.77 20.74
CA SER A 448 30.28 -19.80 21.66
C SER A 448 30.98 -20.94 20.90
N ARG A 449 30.39 -21.40 19.79
CA ARG A 449 30.95 -22.48 18.97
C ARG A 449 32.25 -22.06 18.27
N GLY A 450 32.30 -20.86 17.71
CA GLY A 450 33.48 -20.30 17.06
C GLY A 450 34.65 -20.17 18.04
N ARG A 451 34.40 -19.77 19.30
CA ARG A 451 35.43 -19.75 20.36
C ARG A 451 35.99 -21.12 20.70
N ALA A 452 35.17 -22.16 20.66
CA ALA A 452 35.60 -23.53 20.99
C ALA A 452 36.44 -24.17 19.86
N PHE A 453 36.20 -23.79 18.59
CA PHE A 453 36.82 -24.43 17.41
C PHE A 453 38.01 -23.65 16.84
N HIS A 454 37.91 -22.33 16.73
CA HIS A 454 38.96 -21.52 16.13
C HIS A 454 40.03 -21.17 17.16
N ARG A 455 41.26 -21.63 16.93
CA ARG A 455 42.39 -21.41 17.84
C ARG A 455 42.95 -19.98 17.81
N THR A 456 42.72 -19.25 16.72
CA THR A 456 43.26 -17.90 16.52
C THR A 456 42.14 -16.86 16.48
N LYS A 457 42.37 -15.72 17.14
CA LYS A 457 41.41 -14.60 17.17
C LYS A 457 41.11 -14.02 15.77
N ALA A 458 42.08 -14.09 14.85
CA ALA A 458 41.92 -13.64 13.47
C ALA A 458 40.85 -14.46 12.72
N VAL A 459 40.91 -15.80 12.77
CA VAL A 459 39.91 -16.68 12.12
C VAL A 459 38.55 -16.52 12.80
N GLN A 460 38.54 -16.43 14.14
CA GLN A 460 37.32 -16.25 14.92
C GLN A 460 36.61 -14.91 14.57
N GLY A 461 37.35 -13.81 14.47
CA GLY A 461 36.80 -12.50 14.12
C GLY A 461 36.23 -12.46 12.69
N VAL A 462 36.89 -13.14 11.75
CA VAL A 462 36.41 -13.27 10.35
C VAL A 462 35.16 -14.13 10.27
N PHE A 463 35.14 -15.28 10.95
CA PHE A 463 33.97 -16.15 11.05
C PHE A 463 32.72 -15.38 11.53
N LEU A 464 32.85 -14.66 12.65
CA LEU A 464 31.74 -13.87 13.20
C LEU A 464 31.31 -12.72 12.28
N SER A 465 32.27 -12.11 11.57
CA SER A 465 31.98 -11.04 10.61
C SER A 465 31.23 -11.57 9.37
N ASN A 466 31.59 -12.74 8.86
CA ASN A 466 30.89 -13.40 7.76
C ASN A 466 29.48 -13.86 8.16
N VAL A 467 29.32 -14.39 9.38
CA VAL A 467 28.00 -14.74 9.94
C VAL A 467 27.12 -13.49 10.05
N PHE A 468 27.64 -12.40 10.63
CA PHE A 468 26.92 -11.12 10.70
C PHE A 468 26.56 -10.59 9.30
N CYS A 469 27.50 -10.64 8.35
CA CYS A 469 27.27 -10.17 6.98
C CYS A 469 26.12 -10.92 6.30
N ASN A 470 26.02 -12.24 6.48
CA ASN A 470 24.91 -13.01 5.91
C ASN A 470 23.57 -12.69 6.59
N VAL A 471 23.58 -12.44 7.90
CA VAL A 471 22.37 -11.98 8.62
C VAL A 471 21.94 -10.60 8.10
N ASP A 472 22.85 -9.62 8.05
CA ASP A 472 22.56 -8.26 7.54
C ASP A 472 22.12 -8.29 6.07
N ARG A 473 22.78 -9.09 5.22
CA ARG A 473 22.39 -9.31 3.82
C ARG A 473 20.97 -9.90 3.72
N SER A 474 20.65 -10.89 4.56
CA SER A 474 19.31 -11.50 4.60
C SER A 474 18.23 -10.51 5.04
N ILE A 475 18.53 -9.66 6.03
CA ILE A 475 17.63 -8.58 6.49
C ILE A 475 17.41 -7.56 5.38
N ARG A 476 18.47 -7.13 4.67
CA ARG A 476 18.36 -6.16 3.57
C ARG A 476 17.66 -6.74 2.34
N SER A 477 17.84 -8.02 2.05
CA SER A 477 17.22 -8.67 0.89
C SER A 477 15.72 -8.95 1.07
N SER A 478 15.22 -8.98 2.31
CA SER A 478 13.82 -9.24 2.62
C SER A 478 13.15 -7.96 3.11
N ALA A 479 12.23 -7.41 2.30
CA ALA A 479 11.49 -6.20 2.63
C ALA A 479 10.71 -6.32 3.96
N GLU A 480 10.18 -7.52 4.25
CA GLU A 480 9.42 -7.79 5.47
C GLU A 480 10.31 -7.78 6.71
N LEU A 481 11.49 -8.41 6.66
CA LEU A 481 12.44 -8.36 7.79
C LEU A 481 12.97 -6.94 8.03
N ALA A 482 13.24 -6.20 6.95
CA ALA A 482 13.65 -4.80 7.04
C ALA A 482 12.56 -3.92 7.68
N ARG A 483 11.28 -4.22 7.44
CA ARG A 483 10.15 -3.51 8.05
C ARG A 483 10.10 -3.69 9.57
N TYR A 484 10.28 -4.91 10.07
CA TYR A 484 10.24 -5.17 11.52
C TYR A 484 11.53 -4.79 12.26
N LEU A 485 12.69 -4.85 11.59
CA LEU A 485 14.00 -4.58 12.19
C LEU A 485 14.56 -3.19 11.85
N GLY A 486 13.79 -2.35 11.16
CA GLY A 486 14.19 -0.99 10.75
C GLY A 486 14.18 0.06 11.87
N SER A 487 13.76 -0.30 13.09
CA SER A 487 13.78 0.62 14.22
C SER A 487 15.23 0.95 14.65
N PRO A 488 15.53 2.19 15.07
CA PRO A 488 16.87 2.55 15.52
C PRO A 488 17.42 1.66 16.65
N ASP A 489 16.54 1.20 17.55
CA ASP A 489 16.92 0.31 18.67
C ASP A 489 17.25 -1.12 18.18
N SER A 490 16.43 -1.67 17.28
CA SER A 490 16.68 -2.97 16.63
C SER A 490 18.01 -2.97 15.87
N ILE A 491 18.28 -1.90 15.10
CA ILE A 491 19.54 -1.73 14.36
C ILE A 491 20.72 -1.65 15.34
N ALA A 492 20.61 -0.90 16.43
CA ALA A 492 21.67 -0.78 17.43
C ALA A 492 22.00 -2.11 18.12
N ARG A 493 20.98 -2.92 18.45
CA ARG A 493 21.17 -4.27 19.02
C ARG A 493 21.88 -5.21 18.04
N VAL A 494 21.47 -5.24 16.78
CA VAL A 494 22.12 -6.06 15.74
C VAL A 494 23.56 -5.57 15.48
N ASP A 495 23.79 -4.27 15.46
CA ASP A 495 25.11 -3.65 15.25
C ASP A 495 26.13 -3.97 16.37
N THR A 496 25.65 -4.28 17.57
CA THR A 496 26.49 -4.69 18.70
C THR A 496 27.29 -5.95 18.37
N PHE A 497 26.72 -6.89 17.61
CA PHE A 497 27.42 -8.10 17.17
C PHE A 497 28.53 -7.79 16.15
N ARG A 498 28.29 -6.86 15.22
CA ARG A 498 29.33 -6.38 14.28
C ARG A 498 30.52 -5.78 15.03
N LYS A 499 30.26 -4.95 16.04
CA LYS A 499 31.31 -4.35 16.89
C LYS A 499 32.10 -5.42 17.63
N ARG A 500 31.44 -6.43 18.21
CA ARG A 500 32.11 -7.55 18.89
C ARG A 500 32.95 -8.41 17.94
N ALA A 501 32.45 -8.70 16.73
CA ALA A 501 33.19 -9.42 15.70
C ALA A 501 34.44 -8.66 15.23
N THR A 502 34.28 -7.36 14.96
CA THR A 502 35.37 -6.46 14.56
C THR A 502 36.42 -6.33 15.66
N SER A 503 36.02 -6.15 16.91
CA SER A 503 36.94 -6.09 18.06
C SER A 503 37.73 -7.39 18.22
N THR A 504 37.09 -8.55 18.03
CA THR A 504 37.78 -9.86 18.10
C THR A 504 38.84 -10.00 17.01
N TYR A 505 38.56 -9.45 15.82
CA TYR A 505 39.52 -9.42 14.72
C TYR A 505 40.69 -8.46 14.99
N LEU A 506 40.41 -7.24 15.46
CA LEU A 506 41.43 -6.23 15.79
C LEU A 506 42.34 -6.66 16.94
N ASP A 507 41.85 -7.47 17.87
CA ASP A 507 42.66 -8.07 18.94
C ASP A 507 43.85 -8.88 18.40
N ALA A 508 43.75 -9.46 17.19
CA ALA A 508 44.86 -10.16 16.54
C ALA A 508 45.98 -9.21 16.07
N TRP A 509 45.66 -7.95 15.80
CA TRP A 509 46.59 -6.90 15.37
C TRP A 509 47.21 -6.12 16.53
N LYS A 510 46.74 -6.37 17.76
CA LYS A 510 47.19 -5.67 18.97
C LYS A 510 48.68 -5.88 19.24
N GLU A 511 49.17 -7.11 19.10
CA GLU A 511 50.59 -7.46 19.29
C GLU A 511 51.49 -6.70 18.29
N THR A 512 51.10 -6.64 17.02
CA THR A 512 51.81 -5.87 15.98
C THR A 512 51.80 -4.37 16.27
N SER A 513 50.66 -3.83 16.75
CA SER A 513 50.56 -2.42 17.14
C SER A 513 51.40 -2.05 18.37
N GLN A 514 51.65 -3.00 19.29
CA GLN A 514 52.45 -2.77 20.49
C GLN A 514 53.91 -2.45 20.19
N TYR A 515 54.49 -3.03 19.13
CA TYR A 515 55.86 -2.70 18.70
C TYR A 515 56.01 -1.23 18.26
N LEU A 516 54.92 -0.56 17.89
CA LEU A 516 54.88 0.85 17.47
C LEU A 516 54.52 1.82 18.61
N LEU A 517 53.97 1.34 19.73
CA LEU A 517 53.44 2.18 20.82
C LEU A 517 54.52 2.75 21.77
N ASP A 518 55.71 2.15 21.81
CA ASP A 518 56.64 2.32 22.92
C ASP A 518 57.75 3.36 22.61
N VAL A 519 57.41 4.64 22.80
CA VAL A 519 58.26 5.83 22.59
C VAL A 519 58.80 6.36 23.92
N GLN A 520 59.81 5.70 24.49
CA GLN A 520 60.50 6.15 25.73
C GLN A 520 61.80 6.95 25.50
N TYR A 521 61.95 7.66 24.38
CA TYR A 521 63.21 8.37 24.08
C TYR A 521 63.15 9.91 24.12
N THR A 522 62.06 10.50 24.62
CA THR A 522 61.90 11.96 24.74
C THR A 522 62.11 12.52 26.15
N SER A 523 62.56 11.72 27.13
CA SER A 523 62.61 12.15 28.55
C SER A 523 63.98 12.08 29.24
N ARG A 524 65.10 12.00 28.52
CA ARG A 524 66.43 12.06 29.14
C ARG A 524 67.34 13.10 28.48
N GLY A 525 67.24 14.34 28.95
CA GLY A 525 68.29 15.35 28.73
C GLY A 525 67.81 16.79 28.71
N ALA A 526 67.42 17.35 29.88
CA ALA A 526 67.73 18.72 30.31
C ALA A 526 66.88 19.09 31.53
N GLY A 527 67.54 19.36 32.66
CA GLY A 527 66.91 20.04 33.78
C GLY A 527 66.67 21.51 33.43
N SER A 528 65.41 21.93 33.41
CA SER A 528 64.91 23.27 33.75
C SER A 528 63.48 23.41 33.23
N SER A 529 62.67 24.08 34.03
CA SER A 529 61.26 24.37 33.81
C SER A 529 61.00 25.15 32.51
N ALA A 530 60.45 24.50 31.48
CA ALA A 530 59.57 25.11 30.48
C ALA A 530 58.93 24.03 29.58
N ARG A 531 57.60 23.97 29.55
CA ARG A 531 56.86 23.32 28.45
C ARG A 531 57.03 24.17 27.18
N PRO A 532 57.30 23.61 26.00
CA PRO A 532 57.11 24.34 24.76
C PRO A 532 55.61 24.40 24.42
N ALA A 533 55.15 25.60 24.05
CA ALA A 533 53.85 25.81 23.46
C ALA A 533 53.81 25.24 22.02
N SER A 534 52.62 24.79 21.63
CA SER A 534 52.29 24.30 20.29
C SER A 534 52.66 25.30 19.19
N GLY A 535 53.48 24.89 18.22
CA GLY A 535 53.63 25.61 16.94
C GLY A 535 55.03 25.64 16.32
N GLY A 536 56.09 25.20 17.00
CA GLY A 536 57.44 25.20 16.41
C GLY A 536 57.72 23.92 15.61
N ALA A 537 58.13 24.06 14.34
CA ALA A 537 58.73 22.96 13.59
C ALA A 537 59.97 22.45 14.34
N VAL A 538 59.89 21.22 14.84
CA VAL A 538 61.00 20.56 15.51
C VAL A 538 61.93 20.00 14.43
N ASP A 539 63.17 20.49 14.39
CA ASP A 539 64.15 20.07 13.39
C ASP A 539 64.62 18.63 13.68
N SER A 540 63.97 17.65 13.03
CA SER A 540 64.16 16.19 13.21
C SER A 540 65.61 15.74 13.03
N ALA A 541 66.44 16.52 12.32
CA ALA A 541 67.86 16.26 12.13
C ALA A 541 68.68 16.36 13.43
N THR A 542 68.21 17.15 14.40
CA THR A 542 68.90 17.41 15.68
C THR A 542 68.68 16.28 16.69
N ILE A 543 67.48 15.68 16.68
CA ILE A 543 67.10 14.58 17.57
C ILE A 543 67.87 13.30 17.21
N ILE A 544 68.02 12.99 15.92
CA ILE A 544 68.73 11.78 15.46
C ILE A 544 70.24 11.85 15.72
N LYS A 545 70.81 13.07 15.72
CA LYS A 545 72.20 13.32 16.10
C LYS A 545 72.43 13.20 17.62
N SER A 546 71.39 13.36 18.44
CA SER A 546 71.44 13.23 19.90
C SER A 546 71.22 11.80 20.44
N LEU A 547 70.83 10.83 19.60
CA LEU A 547 70.57 9.45 20.00
C LEU A 547 71.86 8.61 20.08
N SER A 548 72.01 7.83 21.15
CA SER A 548 73.13 6.90 21.32
C SER A 548 73.07 5.75 20.30
N SER A 549 74.20 5.10 19.99
CA SER A 549 74.24 3.93 19.10
C SER A 549 73.32 2.81 19.58
N LYS A 550 73.22 2.61 20.90
CA LYS A 550 72.35 1.62 21.55
C LYS A 550 70.86 1.88 21.29
N ASP A 551 70.45 3.15 21.22
CA ASP A 551 69.05 3.52 20.98
C ASP A 551 68.67 3.38 19.50
N LYS A 552 69.63 3.59 18.59
CA LYS A 552 69.46 3.35 17.16
C LYS A 552 69.27 1.87 16.85
N ASP A 553 70.00 0.99 17.53
CA ASP A 553 69.85 -0.46 17.38
C ASP A 553 68.53 -0.97 17.99
N ALA A 554 68.11 -0.45 19.15
CA ALA A 554 66.80 -0.77 19.73
C ALA A 554 65.62 -0.36 18.82
N ILE A 555 65.74 0.75 18.09
CA ILE A 555 64.74 1.19 17.11
C ILE A 555 64.70 0.23 15.90
N LYS A 556 65.86 -0.21 15.39
CA LYS A 556 65.94 -1.18 14.29
C LYS A 556 65.34 -2.53 14.68
N ASP A 557 65.60 -2.99 15.90
CA ASP A 557 65.05 -4.25 16.40
C ASP A 557 63.52 -4.20 16.54
N LYS A 558 62.96 -3.07 16.99
CA LYS A 558 61.50 -2.84 17.02
C LYS A 558 60.89 -2.79 15.62
N PHE A 559 61.53 -2.12 14.66
CA PHE A 559 61.10 -2.14 13.24
C PHE A 559 61.14 -3.54 12.63
N LYS A 560 62.19 -4.31 12.93
CA LYS A 560 62.33 -5.70 12.47
C LYS A 560 61.25 -6.59 13.08
N ALA A 561 60.98 -6.46 14.37
CA ALA A 561 59.90 -7.19 15.04
C ALA A 561 58.52 -6.83 14.50
N PHE A 562 58.26 -5.54 14.24
CA PHE A 562 57.04 -5.06 13.61
C PHE A 562 56.85 -5.66 12.20
N ASN A 563 57.86 -5.55 11.32
CA ASN A 563 57.75 -6.06 9.95
C ASN A 563 57.54 -7.58 9.92
N THR A 564 58.27 -8.34 10.74
CA THR A 564 58.09 -9.80 10.84
C THR A 564 56.68 -10.17 11.30
N SER A 565 56.17 -9.51 12.35
CA SER A 565 54.82 -9.73 12.87
C SER A 565 53.74 -9.31 11.86
N PHE A 566 53.94 -8.20 11.17
CA PHE A 566 53.05 -7.69 10.14
C PHE A 566 52.97 -8.64 8.93
N ASP A 567 54.11 -9.08 8.40
CA ASP A 567 54.18 -10.00 7.26
C ASP A 567 53.55 -11.37 7.59
N GLU A 568 53.74 -11.86 8.81
CA GLU A 568 53.12 -13.09 9.29
C GLU A 568 51.58 -12.98 9.36
N LEU A 569 51.05 -11.87 9.89
CA LEU A 569 49.61 -11.63 9.92
C LEU A 569 49.01 -11.41 8.53
N VAL A 570 49.71 -10.72 7.63
CA VAL A 570 49.30 -10.53 6.24
C VAL A 570 49.25 -11.87 5.49
N SER A 571 50.24 -12.74 5.69
CA SER A 571 50.24 -14.10 5.14
C SER A 571 49.04 -14.91 5.64
N ARG A 572 48.76 -14.87 6.95
CA ARG A 572 47.59 -15.53 7.54
C ARG A 572 46.27 -14.94 7.05
N HIS A 573 46.19 -13.62 6.87
CA HIS A 573 45.00 -12.93 6.35
C HIS A 573 44.65 -13.38 4.93
N LYS A 574 45.65 -13.62 4.08
CA LYS A 574 45.44 -14.12 2.70
C LYS A 574 44.82 -15.52 2.65
N ALA A 575 44.96 -16.31 3.71
CA ALA A 575 44.38 -17.66 3.80
C ALA A 575 42.94 -17.67 4.34
N LEU A 576 42.39 -16.53 4.74
CA LEU A 576 41.04 -16.42 5.29
C LEU A 576 40.02 -16.12 4.18
N TYR A 577 38.87 -16.78 4.27
CA TYR A 577 37.74 -16.47 3.40
C TYR A 577 36.93 -15.31 4.01
N MET A 578 36.83 -14.20 3.29
CA MET A 578 36.04 -13.03 3.69
C MET A 578 35.03 -12.70 2.61
N GLU A 579 33.78 -12.51 3.02
CA GLU A 579 32.75 -11.90 2.18
C GLU A 579 33.20 -10.50 1.73
N ARG A 580 32.72 -10.05 0.56
CA ARG A 580 33.18 -8.81 -0.09
C ARG A 580 33.02 -7.58 0.82
N GLU A 581 31.92 -7.52 1.54
CA GLU A 581 31.55 -6.44 2.45
C GLU A 581 32.41 -6.46 3.72
N VAL A 582 32.69 -7.66 4.25
CA VAL A 582 33.53 -7.85 5.45
C VAL A 582 34.96 -7.41 5.18
N ARG A 583 35.51 -7.73 4.01
CA ARG A 583 36.86 -7.33 3.60
C ARG A 583 37.06 -5.82 3.66
N GLY A 584 36.10 -5.05 3.13
CA GLY A 584 36.16 -3.58 3.13
C GLY A 584 35.99 -2.94 4.51
N VAL A 585 35.20 -3.56 5.40
CA VAL A 585 35.05 -3.08 6.78
C VAL A 585 36.31 -3.34 7.60
N LEU A 586 36.79 -4.59 7.63
CA LEU A 586 37.96 -4.95 8.44
C LEU A 586 39.24 -4.25 7.95
N SER A 587 39.39 -4.04 6.64
CA SER A 587 40.52 -3.31 6.06
C SER A 587 40.60 -1.86 6.58
N ARG A 588 39.47 -1.15 6.61
CA ARG A 588 39.40 0.23 7.12
C ARG A 588 39.70 0.32 8.61
N GLU A 589 39.22 -0.64 9.39
CA GLU A 589 39.45 -0.69 10.84
C GLU A 589 40.90 -0.99 11.19
N VAL A 590 41.56 -1.92 10.46
CA VAL A 590 43.00 -2.18 10.61
C VAL A 590 43.83 -0.96 10.20
N GLN A 591 43.45 -0.30 9.11
CA GLN A 591 44.09 0.94 8.66
C GLN A 591 44.00 2.03 9.74
N ALA A 592 42.80 2.25 10.30
CA ALA A 592 42.58 3.26 11.33
C ALA A 592 43.41 3.03 12.60
N VAL A 593 43.76 1.78 12.92
CA VAL A 593 44.61 1.44 14.07
C VAL A 593 46.10 1.58 13.75
N LEU A 594 46.57 1.06 12.61
CA LEU A 594 48.00 0.96 12.33
C LEU A 594 48.60 2.21 11.67
N GLU A 595 47.86 2.89 10.80
CA GLU A 595 48.35 4.05 10.04
C GLU A 595 48.79 5.21 10.94
N PRO A 596 48.00 5.65 11.95
CA PRO A 596 48.42 6.74 12.82
C PRO A 596 49.62 6.37 13.71
N LEU A 597 49.73 5.10 14.13
CA LEU A 597 50.83 4.61 14.95
C LEU A 597 52.13 4.54 14.15
N TYR A 598 52.06 4.05 12.92
CA TYR A 598 53.21 3.97 12.02
C TYR A 598 53.70 5.37 11.63
N ALA A 599 52.78 6.28 11.28
CA ALA A 599 53.10 7.67 10.96
C ALA A 599 53.81 8.37 12.12
N ARG A 600 53.30 8.26 13.35
CA ARG A 600 53.93 8.82 14.56
C ARG A 600 55.29 8.21 14.88
N PHE A 601 55.50 6.95 14.56
CA PHE A 601 56.78 6.27 14.78
C PHE A 601 57.84 6.65 13.74
N TRP A 602 57.43 6.97 12.51
CA TRP A 602 58.30 7.31 11.37
C TRP A 602 58.72 8.78 11.32
N ASP A 603 57.79 9.72 11.48
CA ASP A 603 57.99 11.16 11.23
C ASP A 603 59.08 11.85 12.10
N PRO A 604 59.29 11.47 13.38
CA PRO A 604 60.33 12.10 14.21
C PRO A 604 61.76 11.60 13.97
N LYS A 605 61.96 10.50 13.23
CA LYS A 605 63.21 9.71 13.26
C LYS A 605 64.01 9.67 11.97
N PHE A 606 63.56 10.34 10.90
CA PHE A 606 64.28 10.43 9.63
C PHE A 606 64.31 11.87 9.07
N PRO A 607 65.47 12.42 8.63
CA PRO A 607 65.56 13.80 8.11
C PRO A 607 64.85 13.96 6.75
N ALA A 608 64.48 15.19 6.42
CA ALA A 608 63.81 15.56 5.16
C ALA A 608 64.56 15.09 3.89
N ASP A 609 65.89 14.92 3.95
CA ASP A 609 66.75 14.47 2.84
C ASP A 609 66.59 12.98 2.48
N HIS A 610 65.92 12.17 3.30
CA HIS A 610 65.62 10.76 2.99
C HIS A 610 64.18 10.54 2.48
N ARG A 611 63.39 11.60 2.33
CA ARG A 611 62.05 11.53 1.70
C ARG A 611 62.10 11.25 0.20
N THR A 612 63.29 11.31 -0.41
CA THR A 612 63.56 11.03 -1.83
C THR A 612 64.11 9.62 -2.09
N HIS A 613 64.37 8.82 -1.04
CA HIS A 613 64.86 7.45 -1.23
C HIS A 613 63.68 6.52 -1.63
N PRO A 614 63.80 5.73 -2.73
CA PRO A 614 62.70 4.94 -3.28
C PRO A 614 62.08 3.94 -2.31
N ALA A 615 62.83 3.50 -1.29
CA ALA A 615 62.37 2.53 -0.29
C ALA A 615 61.28 3.07 0.67
N SER A 616 61.21 4.39 0.89
CA SER A 616 60.24 5.02 1.83
C SER A 616 58.91 5.35 1.16
N LEU A 617 58.96 5.85 -0.08
CA LEU A 617 57.82 5.92 -0.98
C LEU A 617 57.24 4.52 -1.19
N ASN A 618 58.10 3.50 -1.37
CA ASN A 618 57.69 2.12 -1.52
C ASN A 618 56.97 1.52 -0.32
N PHE A 619 57.26 1.81 0.95
CA PHE A 619 56.51 1.13 2.03
C PHE A 619 55.08 1.68 2.19
N LEU A 620 54.88 3.01 2.17
CA LEU A 620 53.53 3.58 2.23
C LEU A 620 52.75 3.28 0.95
N SER A 621 53.39 3.33 -0.21
CA SER A 621 52.77 2.94 -1.48
C SER A 621 52.61 1.43 -1.64
N LEU A 622 53.44 0.55 -1.03
CA LEU A 622 53.23 -0.91 -0.96
C LEU A 622 52.20 -1.28 0.11
N PHE A 623 52.05 -0.51 1.18
CA PHE A 623 51.00 -0.69 2.17
C PHE A 623 49.65 -0.28 1.57
N VAL A 624 49.62 0.85 0.85
CA VAL A 624 48.48 1.29 0.03
C VAL A 624 48.26 0.36 -1.17
N LEU A 625 49.31 -0.16 -1.85
CA LEU A 625 49.17 -1.13 -2.95
C LEU A 625 48.70 -2.50 -2.44
N ALA A 626 49.18 -2.96 -1.29
CA ALA A 626 48.72 -4.21 -0.67
C ALA A 626 47.26 -4.12 -0.22
N LEU A 627 46.81 -2.92 0.17
CA LEU A 627 45.40 -2.60 0.42
C LEU A 627 44.61 -2.39 -0.90
N GLN A 628 45.21 -1.84 -1.96
CA GLN A 628 44.60 -1.73 -3.29
C GLN A 628 44.47 -3.10 -3.98
N PHE A 629 45.34 -4.07 -3.71
CA PHE A 629 45.18 -5.46 -4.16
C PHE A 629 43.96 -6.16 -3.51
N LEU A 630 43.41 -5.61 -2.42
CA LEU A 630 42.15 -6.05 -1.80
C LEU A 630 40.90 -5.34 -2.37
N GLY A 631 41.07 -4.27 -3.17
CA GLY A 631 40.01 -3.52 -3.82
C GLY A 631 40.16 -3.57 -5.34
N GLY A 632 39.53 -4.55 -5.97
CA GLY A 632 39.49 -4.65 -7.43
C GLY A 632 38.98 -3.37 -8.09
N SER A 633 39.80 -2.84 -9.01
CA SER A 633 39.49 -1.96 -10.15
C SER A 633 38.17 -1.18 -10.10
N SER A 634 38.27 0.12 -9.83
CA SER A 634 37.21 1.09 -10.11
C SER A 634 37.27 1.55 -11.57
N SER A 635 36.49 0.91 -12.43
CA SER A 635 35.90 1.53 -13.62
C SER A 635 34.57 0.82 -13.92
N ILE A 636 33.48 1.48 -13.48
CA ILE A 636 32.05 1.11 -13.46
C ILE A 636 31.67 0.14 -12.32
N PRO A 637 31.07 0.63 -11.21
CA PRO A 637 29.60 0.65 -11.11
C PRO A 637 29.03 1.75 -10.19
N PHE A 638 28.42 2.79 -10.75
CA PHE A 638 27.36 3.54 -10.07
C PHE A 638 26.05 3.26 -10.78
N TRP A 639 24.95 3.15 -10.03
CA TRP A 639 23.60 3.12 -10.60
C TRP A 639 23.38 4.47 -11.29
N GLN A 640 23.31 4.47 -12.62
CA GLN A 640 22.92 5.62 -13.42
C GLN A 640 21.46 5.44 -13.78
N ASP A 641 20.67 6.51 -13.65
CA ASP A 641 19.23 6.42 -13.91
C ASP A 641 18.98 6.09 -15.39
N VAL A 642 18.00 5.21 -15.63
CA VAL A 642 17.64 4.72 -16.97
C VAL A 642 17.08 5.86 -17.83
N CYS A 643 16.45 6.86 -17.20
CA CYS A 643 15.97 8.07 -17.86
C CYS A 643 17.14 8.90 -18.43
N GLU A 644 18.25 9.03 -17.69
CA GLU A 644 19.45 9.74 -18.16
C GLU A 644 20.14 9.01 -19.32
N GLN A 645 20.22 7.67 -19.29
CA GLN A 645 20.95 6.92 -20.32
C GLN A 645 20.21 6.75 -21.65
N ARG A 646 18.87 6.64 -21.65
CA ARG A 646 18.10 6.17 -22.81
C ARG A 646 17.03 7.13 -23.34
N CYS A 647 16.75 8.21 -22.61
CA CYS A 647 15.65 9.11 -22.95
C CYS A 647 16.07 10.55 -23.28
N LEU A 648 17.33 10.91 -23.09
CA LEU A 648 17.87 12.22 -23.48
C LEU A 648 18.13 12.25 -24.98
N SER A 649 17.43 13.12 -25.71
CA SER A 649 17.62 13.32 -27.15
C SER A 649 18.06 14.73 -27.53
N ASP A 650 17.96 15.71 -26.60
CA ASP A 650 18.23 17.12 -26.86
C ASP A 650 19.37 17.65 -25.97
N PRO A 651 20.43 18.26 -26.54
CA PRO A 651 21.51 18.91 -25.78
C PRO A 651 21.03 19.96 -24.76
N SER A 652 19.86 20.57 -24.96
CA SER A 652 19.27 21.52 -24.02
C SER A 652 18.83 20.87 -22.68
N GLN A 653 18.60 19.56 -22.65
CA GLN A 653 18.21 18.83 -21.43
C GLN A 653 19.42 18.42 -20.58
N LEU A 654 20.54 18.07 -21.23
CA LEU A 654 21.84 17.93 -20.57
C LEU A 654 22.27 19.25 -19.92
N ALA A 655 21.96 20.37 -20.58
CA ALA A 655 22.25 21.68 -20.06
C ALA A 655 21.51 21.99 -18.74
N LEU A 656 20.33 21.41 -18.45
CA LEU A 656 19.63 21.66 -17.16
C LEU A 656 20.41 21.09 -15.95
N CYS A 657 21.03 19.91 -16.11
CA CYS A 657 21.83 19.28 -15.06
C CYS A 657 23.23 19.92 -14.93
N GLU A 658 23.86 20.28 -16.06
CA GLU A 658 25.16 20.96 -16.07
C GLU A 658 25.05 22.44 -15.62
N ASN A 659 23.90 23.10 -15.83
CA ASN A 659 23.72 24.53 -15.52
C ASN A 659 23.25 24.84 -14.10
N ARG A 660 23.03 23.88 -13.19
CA ARG A 660 22.55 24.20 -11.83
C ARG A 660 23.42 25.26 -11.15
N PHE A 661 24.72 25.04 -11.12
CA PHE A 661 25.67 25.92 -10.46
C PHE A 661 25.98 27.17 -11.28
N SER A 662 25.96 27.08 -12.61
CA SER A 662 26.04 28.25 -13.50
C SER A 662 24.85 29.21 -13.29
N THR A 663 23.65 28.67 -13.07
CA THR A 663 22.44 29.45 -12.75
C THR A 663 22.56 30.11 -11.38
N TRP A 664 23.17 29.44 -10.39
CA TRP A 664 23.46 30.09 -9.10
C TRP A 664 24.41 31.28 -9.26
N ARG A 665 25.46 31.16 -10.08
CA ARG A 665 26.37 32.27 -10.42
C ARG A 665 25.62 33.41 -11.11
N GLN A 666 24.73 33.09 -12.05
CA GLN A 666 23.88 34.07 -12.71
C GLN A 666 22.97 34.83 -11.73
N LEU A 667 22.35 34.12 -10.78
CA LEU A 667 21.53 34.73 -9.73
C LEU A 667 22.35 35.62 -8.79
N TRP A 668 23.56 35.21 -8.40
CA TRP A 668 24.45 36.07 -7.62
C TRP A 668 24.91 37.31 -8.40
N LEU A 669 25.16 37.17 -9.70
CA LEU A 669 25.48 38.30 -10.56
C LEU A 669 24.31 39.29 -10.62
N TRP A 670 23.08 38.82 -10.87
CA TRP A 670 21.90 39.69 -10.86
C TRP A 670 21.69 40.37 -9.50
N LEU A 671 21.94 39.67 -8.39
CA LEU A 671 21.88 40.26 -7.06
C LEU A 671 22.88 41.42 -6.92
N ALA A 672 24.14 41.19 -7.30
CA ALA A 672 25.19 42.18 -7.17
C ALA A 672 24.99 43.39 -8.11
N GLU A 673 24.50 43.17 -9.33
CA GLU A 673 24.13 44.23 -10.26
C GLU A 673 23.00 45.12 -9.70
N SER A 674 21.91 44.50 -9.23
CA SER A 674 20.77 45.24 -8.69
C SER A 674 21.13 45.96 -7.38
N GLN A 675 21.92 45.33 -6.50
CA GLN A 675 22.43 45.96 -5.28
C GLN A 675 23.27 47.20 -5.56
N LYS A 676 24.11 47.14 -6.59
CA LYS A 676 24.92 48.27 -7.04
C LYS A 676 24.08 49.40 -7.61
N GLU A 677 23.08 49.08 -8.43
CA GLU A 677 22.13 50.04 -8.99
C GLU A 677 21.38 50.80 -7.89
N LEU A 678 21.09 50.14 -6.77
CA LEU A 678 20.44 50.71 -5.59
C LEU A 678 21.39 51.45 -4.61
N GLY A 679 22.68 51.52 -4.96
CA GLY A 679 23.67 52.35 -4.29
C GLY A 679 24.58 51.64 -3.29
N LEU A 680 24.66 50.30 -3.27
CA LEU A 680 25.65 49.59 -2.46
C LEU A 680 27.06 49.71 -3.06
N PRO A 681 28.12 49.70 -2.22
CA PRO A 681 29.50 49.92 -2.66
C PRO A 681 30.09 48.69 -3.35
N ILE A 682 29.62 48.39 -4.57
CA ILE A 682 30.06 47.27 -5.41
C ILE A 682 30.81 47.81 -6.64
N THR A 683 32.05 47.38 -6.83
CA THR A 683 32.92 47.90 -7.91
C THR A 683 32.52 47.33 -9.29
N ASN A 684 32.88 48.04 -10.37
CA ASN A 684 32.75 47.50 -11.75
C ASN A 684 33.61 46.24 -11.92
N ASP A 685 34.83 46.24 -11.38
CA ASP A 685 35.77 45.11 -11.46
C ASP A 685 35.18 43.82 -10.84
N ALA A 686 34.50 43.92 -9.69
CA ALA A 686 33.82 42.77 -9.09
C ALA A 686 32.74 42.17 -10.00
N ILE A 687 31.92 43.01 -10.64
CA ILE A 687 30.86 42.56 -11.57
C ILE A 687 31.45 41.91 -12.83
N GLU A 688 32.52 42.49 -13.39
CA GLU A 688 33.17 41.94 -14.58
C GLU A 688 33.85 40.60 -14.29
N GLN A 689 34.51 40.44 -13.13
CA GLN A 689 35.05 39.14 -12.71
C GLN A 689 33.96 38.09 -12.52
N MET A 690 32.81 38.45 -11.95
CA MET A 690 31.67 37.54 -11.86
C MET A 690 31.17 37.11 -13.26
N LYS A 691 31.00 38.06 -14.18
CA LYS A 691 30.55 37.80 -15.56
C LYS A 691 31.50 36.87 -16.33
N ALA A 692 32.81 37.07 -16.18
CA ALA A 692 33.82 36.26 -16.86
C ALA A 692 33.79 34.77 -16.46
N HIS A 693 33.26 34.46 -15.27
CA HIS A 693 33.24 33.10 -14.70
C HIS A 693 31.82 32.58 -14.44
N LEU A 694 30.82 32.94 -15.26
CA LEU A 694 29.44 32.46 -15.08
C LEU A 694 29.29 30.95 -15.30
N THR A 695 29.93 30.41 -16.34
CA THR A 695 29.92 28.96 -16.62
C THR A 695 31.00 28.28 -15.79
N ILE A 696 30.58 27.39 -14.89
CA ILE A 696 31.50 26.62 -14.04
C ILE A 696 32.34 25.64 -14.87
N GLN A 697 33.64 25.55 -14.57
CA GLN A 697 34.59 24.64 -15.20
C GLN A 697 34.88 23.39 -14.33
N ASP A 698 35.39 22.31 -14.93
CA ASP A 698 35.66 21.02 -14.27
C ASP A 698 36.61 21.11 -13.07
N ASP A 699 37.58 22.00 -13.11
CA ASP A 699 38.52 22.25 -12.01
C ASP A 699 37.83 22.96 -10.83
N GLU A 700 36.93 23.89 -11.13
CA GLU A 700 36.12 24.59 -10.12
C GLU A 700 35.14 23.65 -9.40
N PHE A 701 34.63 22.62 -10.09
CA PHE A 701 33.83 21.56 -9.46
C PHE A 701 34.61 20.79 -8.39
N LYS A 702 35.90 20.52 -8.62
CA LYS A 702 36.75 19.82 -7.62
C LYS A 702 36.93 20.66 -6.38
N VAL A 703 37.17 21.96 -6.55
CA VAL A 703 37.24 22.93 -5.44
C VAL A 703 35.92 22.95 -4.66
N ALA A 704 34.79 23.03 -5.36
CA ALA A 704 33.47 23.01 -4.72
C ALA A 704 33.23 21.69 -3.94
N ALA A 705 33.59 20.53 -4.49
CA ALA A 705 33.43 19.24 -3.83
C ALA A 705 34.31 19.10 -2.56
N GLU A 706 35.56 19.57 -2.60
CA GLU A 706 36.43 19.62 -1.43
C GLU A 706 35.86 20.53 -0.34
N GLU A 707 35.34 21.69 -0.75
CA GLU A 707 34.74 22.65 0.16
C GLU A 707 33.41 22.17 0.74
N GLU A 708 32.59 21.46 -0.03
CA GLU A 708 31.35 20.85 0.46
C GLU A 708 31.66 19.74 1.47
N LYS A 709 32.67 18.90 1.19
CA LYS A 709 33.15 17.89 2.14
C LYS A 709 33.61 18.50 3.46
N ARG A 710 34.24 19.68 3.41
CA ARG A 710 34.72 20.41 4.58
C ARG A 710 33.59 21.11 5.35
N ARG A 711 32.73 21.84 4.65
CA ARG A 711 31.71 22.74 5.24
C ARG A 711 30.36 22.07 5.45
N ARG A 712 30.12 20.94 4.81
CA ARG A 712 28.83 20.21 4.80
C ARG A 712 27.67 21.08 4.33
N HIS A 713 27.95 21.97 3.37
CA HIS A 713 26.98 22.89 2.80
C HIS A 713 27.36 23.22 1.35
N ASP A 714 26.53 22.77 0.40
CA ASP A 714 26.72 22.92 -1.05
C ASP A 714 26.79 24.40 -1.50
N VAL A 715 25.79 25.22 -1.14
CA VAL A 715 25.77 26.63 -1.53
C VAL A 715 27.02 27.37 -1.04
N MET A 716 27.40 27.21 0.23
CA MET A 716 28.58 27.88 0.78
C MET A 716 29.88 27.37 0.18
N ALA A 717 29.94 26.10 -0.25
CA ALA A 717 31.07 25.58 -1.01
C ALA A 717 31.20 26.29 -2.36
N HIS A 718 30.08 26.47 -3.07
CA HIS A 718 30.04 27.18 -4.35
C HIS A 718 30.27 28.69 -4.22
N VAL A 719 29.82 29.35 -3.15
CA VAL A 719 30.15 30.76 -2.86
C VAL A 719 31.67 30.94 -2.74
N HIS A 720 32.34 30.04 -2.02
CA HIS A 720 33.79 30.11 -1.86
C HIS A 720 34.54 29.76 -3.14
N ALA A 721 34.11 28.73 -3.87
CA ALA A 721 34.70 28.39 -5.16
C ALA A 721 34.59 29.56 -6.15
N TYR A 722 33.44 30.24 -6.18
CA TYR A 722 33.25 31.41 -7.03
C TYR A 722 34.08 32.62 -6.58
N GLY A 723 34.21 32.83 -5.27
CA GLY A 723 35.10 33.87 -4.72
C GLY A 723 36.59 33.65 -5.00
N GLN A 724 37.05 32.41 -5.22
CA GLN A 724 38.44 32.14 -5.60
C GLN A 724 38.76 32.59 -7.03
N VAL A 725 37.80 32.44 -7.95
CA VAL A 725 37.97 32.87 -9.35
C VAL A 725 37.56 34.34 -9.57
N ALA A 726 36.76 34.91 -8.67
CA ALA A 726 36.37 36.32 -8.66
C ALA A 726 36.77 37.02 -7.34
N PRO A 727 38.09 37.21 -7.07
CA PRO A 727 38.58 37.73 -5.80
C PRO A 727 38.07 39.13 -5.45
N ALA A 728 37.82 40.00 -6.43
CA ALA A 728 37.25 41.32 -6.18
C ALA A 728 35.77 41.26 -5.74
N ALA A 729 35.08 40.17 -6.08
CA ALA A 729 33.69 39.92 -5.71
C ALA A 729 33.53 39.02 -4.46
N ALA A 730 34.59 38.35 -4.01
CA ALA A 730 34.52 37.33 -2.95
C ALA A 730 33.81 37.79 -1.66
N GLY A 731 33.98 39.06 -1.28
CA GLY A 731 33.34 39.64 -0.09
C GLY A 731 31.88 40.08 -0.27
N ILE A 732 31.38 40.16 -1.50
CA ILE A 732 30.02 40.63 -1.82
C ILE A 732 29.12 39.54 -2.41
N ILE A 733 29.68 38.42 -2.86
CA ILE A 733 28.89 37.27 -3.32
C ILE A 733 27.97 36.84 -2.17
N HIS A 734 26.69 36.66 -2.48
CA HIS A 734 25.65 36.26 -1.53
C HIS A 734 25.32 37.30 -0.43
N TRP A 735 25.72 38.56 -0.59
CA TRP A 735 25.52 39.57 0.45
C TRP A 735 24.05 39.81 0.78
N GLY A 736 23.67 39.50 2.03
CA GLY A 736 22.31 39.63 2.57
C GLY A 736 21.38 38.46 2.24
N ALA A 737 21.78 37.57 1.35
CA ALA A 737 20.96 36.44 0.92
C ALA A 737 21.08 35.22 1.84
N THR A 738 20.19 34.25 1.63
CA THR A 738 20.24 32.91 2.22
C THR A 738 20.37 31.88 1.11
N SER A 739 20.77 30.64 1.42
CA SER A 739 20.92 29.55 0.44
C SER A 739 19.73 29.41 -0.51
N CYS A 740 18.50 29.56 -0.02
CA CYS A 740 17.29 29.54 -0.85
C CYS A 740 17.20 30.67 -1.89
N TYR A 741 17.99 31.73 -1.81
CA TYR A 741 18.07 32.71 -2.89
C TYR A 741 18.60 32.08 -4.18
N CYS A 742 19.63 31.22 -4.13
CA CYS A 742 20.15 30.59 -5.34
C CYS A 742 19.45 29.27 -5.63
N THR A 743 19.17 28.43 -4.61
CA THR A 743 18.57 27.11 -4.86
C THR A 743 17.14 27.21 -5.39
N ASP A 744 16.26 27.93 -4.70
CA ASP A 744 14.84 27.95 -5.01
C ASP A 744 14.53 28.77 -6.26
N ASN A 745 15.22 29.90 -6.46
CA ASN A 745 15.06 30.68 -7.69
C ASN A 745 15.58 29.91 -8.91
N ALA A 746 16.67 29.15 -8.78
CA ALA A 746 17.14 28.28 -9.85
C ALA A 746 16.16 27.14 -10.12
N ASP A 747 15.65 26.48 -9.07
CA ASP A 747 14.63 25.44 -9.22
C ASP A 747 13.37 25.98 -9.93
N LEU A 748 12.89 27.19 -9.60
CA LEU A 748 11.76 27.81 -10.30
C LEU A 748 12.06 28.12 -11.78
N ILE A 749 13.27 28.56 -12.10
CA ILE A 749 13.74 28.72 -13.49
C ILE A 749 13.68 27.36 -14.20
N PHE A 750 14.19 26.30 -13.58
CA PHE A 750 14.16 24.95 -14.16
C PHE A 750 12.74 24.40 -14.34
N LEU A 751 11.83 24.66 -13.40
CA LEU A 751 10.42 24.31 -13.54
C LEU A 751 9.78 25.03 -14.74
N ARG A 752 10.01 26.35 -14.87
CA ARG A 752 9.49 27.14 -16.00
C ARG A 752 10.08 26.64 -17.33
N ASP A 753 11.40 26.57 -17.42
CA ASP A 753 12.10 26.23 -18.65
C ASP A 753 11.81 24.78 -19.08
N GLY A 754 11.66 23.86 -18.12
CA GLY A 754 11.21 22.51 -18.39
C GLY A 754 9.81 22.47 -19.01
N LEU A 755 8.86 23.26 -18.50
CA LEU A 755 7.51 23.35 -19.08
C LEU A 755 7.55 24.00 -20.47
N ASP A 756 8.38 25.02 -20.66
CA ASP A 756 8.58 25.69 -21.95
C ASP A 756 9.18 24.74 -23.01
N ILE A 757 9.86 23.66 -22.61
CA ILE A 757 10.31 22.58 -23.50
C ILE A 757 9.17 21.59 -23.80
N LEU A 758 8.39 21.19 -22.79
CA LEU A 758 7.37 20.14 -22.92
C LEU A 758 6.11 20.63 -23.67
N ILE A 759 5.64 21.84 -23.39
CA ILE A 759 4.39 22.39 -23.92
C ILE A 759 4.37 22.41 -25.46
N PRO A 760 5.40 22.93 -26.16
CA PRO A 760 5.43 22.91 -27.62
C PRO A 760 5.48 21.47 -28.19
N LYS A 761 6.19 20.55 -27.53
CA LYS A 761 6.24 19.13 -27.95
C LYS A 761 4.86 18.48 -27.86
N LEU A 762 4.10 18.77 -26.79
CA LEU A 762 2.71 18.31 -26.65
C LEU A 762 1.80 18.90 -27.74
N ALA A 763 1.94 20.19 -28.07
CA ALA A 763 1.19 20.81 -29.16
C ALA A 763 1.46 20.14 -30.52
N VAL A 764 2.72 19.78 -30.81
CA VAL A 764 3.09 19.03 -32.03
C VAL A 764 2.40 17.66 -32.08
N VAL A 765 2.37 16.93 -30.96
CA VAL A 765 1.67 15.64 -30.88
C VAL A 765 0.18 15.80 -31.17
N ILE A 766 -0.46 16.82 -30.56
CA ILE A 766 -1.87 17.12 -30.75
C ILE A 766 -2.18 17.42 -32.23
N ASP A 767 -1.32 18.21 -32.88
CA ASP A 767 -1.47 18.54 -34.31
C ASP A 767 -1.36 17.29 -35.20
N LYS A 768 -0.34 16.45 -35.00
CA LYS A 768 -0.17 15.21 -35.77
C LYS A 768 -1.33 14.23 -35.58
N LEU A 769 -1.82 14.10 -34.35
CA LEU A 769 -2.97 13.25 -34.06
C LEU A 769 -4.26 13.82 -34.64
N SER A 770 -4.39 15.15 -34.69
CA SER A 770 -5.49 15.86 -35.37
C SER A 770 -5.48 15.61 -36.88
N ALA A 771 -4.30 15.65 -37.52
CA ALA A 771 -4.15 15.29 -38.93
C ALA A 771 -4.56 13.83 -39.20
N PHE A 772 -4.12 12.89 -38.34
CA PHE A 772 -4.57 11.49 -38.39
C PHE A 772 -6.09 11.36 -38.21
N ALA A 773 -6.66 12.09 -37.26
CA ALA A 773 -8.10 12.07 -37.01
C ALA A 773 -8.90 12.57 -38.21
N GLN A 774 -8.42 13.63 -38.87
CA GLN A 774 -9.01 14.18 -40.10
C GLN A 774 -8.91 13.20 -41.28
N GLN A 775 -7.74 12.58 -41.47
CA GLN A 775 -7.52 11.59 -42.54
C GLN A 775 -8.50 10.41 -42.45
N TYR A 776 -8.76 9.92 -41.22
CA TYR A 776 -9.60 8.75 -40.99
C TYR A 776 -10.98 9.09 -40.40
N LYS A 777 -11.45 10.33 -40.59
CA LYS A 777 -12.74 10.81 -40.04
C LYS A 777 -13.94 10.03 -40.56
N ASP A 778 -13.85 9.49 -41.77
CA ASP A 778 -14.93 8.77 -42.47
C ASP A 778 -14.78 7.25 -42.41
N LEU A 779 -13.68 6.71 -41.86
CA LEU A 779 -13.41 5.26 -41.83
C LEU A 779 -14.18 4.59 -40.68
N PRO A 780 -15.26 3.82 -40.94
CA PRO A 780 -16.05 3.18 -39.89
C PRO A 780 -15.23 2.09 -39.20
N CYS A 781 -15.31 2.00 -37.88
CA CYS A 781 -14.72 0.93 -37.10
C CYS A 781 -15.64 0.52 -35.94
N LEU A 782 -15.46 -0.68 -35.43
CA LEU A 782 -16.27 -1.19 -34.33
C LEU A 782 -16.04 -0.35 -33.07
N GLY A 783 -17.12 0.12 -32.43
CA GLY A 783 -17.05 0.73 -31.10
C GLY A 783 -16.80 -0.33 -30.04
N PHE A 784 -16.20 0.05 -28.91
CA PHE A 784 -15.99 -0.87 -27.79
C PHE A 784 -16.46 -0.25 -26.48
N THR A 785 -17.32 -0.98 -25.77
CA THR A 785 -17.72 -0.69 -24.39
C THR A 785 -17.52 -1.96 -23.57
N HIS A 786 -16.79 -1.90 -22.45
CA HIS A 786 -16.39 -3.08 -21.67
C HIS A 786 -15.52 -4.09 -22.47
N GLY A 787 -14.78 -3.61 -23.47
CA GLY A 787 -14.05 -4.47 -24.42
C GLY A 787 -14.93 -5.30 -25.34
N GLN A 788 -16.25 -5.07 -25.33
CA GLN A 788 -17.21 -5.77 -26.19
C GLN A 788 -17.60 -4.90 -27.40
N PRO A 789 -17.85 -5.53 -28.57
CA PRO A 789 -18.43 -4.86 -29.74
C PRO A 789 -19.66 -4.02 -29.40
N ALA A 790 -19.63 -2.75 -29.81
CA ALA A 790 -20.72 -1.78 -29.67
C ALA A 790 -21.03 -1.10 -31.00
N GLN A 791 -21.94 -0.11 -30.97
CA GLN A 791 -22.29 0.70 -32.15
C GLN A 791 -21.04 1.26 -32.82
N LEU A 792 -21.04 1.32 -34.15
CA LEU A 792 -19.89 1.81 -34.90
C LEU A 792 -19.54 3.26 -34.56
N VAL A 793 -18.24 3.50 -34.61
CA VAL A 793 -17.65 4.84 -34.61
C VAL A 793 -16.75 4.95 -35.84
N THR A 794 -15.93 5.98 -35.92
CA THR A 794 -14.87 6.08 -36.94
C THR A 794 -13.50 6.10 -36.29
N VAL A 795 -12.46 5.64 -36.99
CA VAL A 795 -11.08 5.68 -36.50
C VAL A 795 -10.69 7.11 -36.10
N GLY A 796 -11.04 8.11 -36.92
CA GLY A 796 -10.77 9.51 -36.59
C GLY A 796 -11.49 10.01 -35.34
N LYS A 797 -12.76 9.61 -35.14
CA LYS A 797 -13.50 9.93 -33.92
C LYS A 797 -12.89 9.31 -32.67
N ARG A 798 -12.34 8.09 -32.75
CA ARG A 798 -11.61 7.48 -31.64
C ARG A 798 -10.35 8.28 -31.30
N ALA A 799 -9.57 8.69 -32.30
CA ALA A 799 -8.41 9.55 -32.10
C ALA A 799 -8.78 10.90 -31.45
N CYS A 800 -9.95 11.47 -31.75
CA CYS A 800 -10.43 12.68 -31.09
C CYS A 800 -10.64 12.52 -29.57
N LEU A 801 -10.93 11.31 -29.07
CA LEU A 801 -11.00 11.08 -27.61
C LEU A 801 -9.64 11.26 -26.96
N TRP A 802 -8.58 10.78 -27.61
CA TRP A 802 -7.20 10.95 -27.15
C TRP A 802 -6.76 12.41 -27.22
N ILE A 803 -7.08 13.11 -28.32
CA ILE A 803 -6.79 14.53 -28.49
C ILE A 803 -7.47 15.36 -27.40
N GLN A 804 -8.73 15.04 -27.06
CA GLN A 804 -9.46 15.76 -26.02
C GLN A 804 -8.74 15.72 -24.67
N ASP A 805 -8.22 14.56 -24.26
CA ASP A 805 -7.46 14.44 -23.02
C ASP A 805 -6.14 15.23 -23.10
N LEU A 806 -5.43 15.14 -24.23
CA LEU A 806 -4.18 15.89 -24.44
C LEU A 806 -4.39 17.42 -24.45
N LEU A 807 -5.54 17.91 -24.91
CA LEU A 807 -5.90 19.34 -24.80
C LEU A 807 -6.10 19.77 -23.34
N MET A 808 -6.65 18.88 -22.49
CA MET A 808 -6.78 19.15 -21.07
C MET A 808 -5.40 19.18 -20.40
N ASP A 809 -4.50 18.27 -20.79
CA ASP A 809 -3.11 18.26 -20.32
C ASP A 809 -2.37 19.52 -20.77
N LEU A 810 -2.49 19.94 -22.04
CA LEU A 810 -1.89 21.17 -22.57
C LEU A 810 -2.31 22.38 -21.72
N ARG A 811 -3.62 22.54 -21.51
CA ARG A 811 -4.16 23.61 -20.65
C ARG A 811 -3.61 23.54 -19.22
N ASN A 812 -3.48 22.34 -18.65
CA ASN A 812 -2.99 22.16 -17.29
C ASN A 812 -1.50 22.53 -17.18
N LEU A 813 -0.69 22.16 -18.17
CA LEU A 813 0.74 22.50 -18.25
C LEU A 813 0.95 23.99 -18.47
N GLU A 814 0.19 24.62 -19.39
CA GLU A 814 0.20 26.08 -19.61
C GLU A 814 -0.14 26.83 -18.33
N ARG A 815 -1.21 26.43 -17.64
CA ARG A 815 -1.60 27.02 -16.36
C ARG A 815 -0.49 26.84 -15.31
N ALA A 816 0.06 25.64 -15.18
CA ALA A 816 1.13 25.37 -14.22
C ALA A 816 2.36 26.24 -14.50
N ARG A 817 2.68 26.48 -15.78
CA ARG A 817 3.78 27.33 -16.23
C ARG A 817 3.52 28.81 -15.94
N ASP A 818 2.34 29.30 -16.29
CA ASP A 818 2.00 30.73 -16.19
C ASP A 818 1.69 31.17 -14.74
N ASP A 819 1.22 30.25 -13.88
CA ASP A 819 1.00 30.50 -12.46
C ASP A 819 2.32 30.57 -11.65
N LEU A 820 3.46 30.15 -12.23
CA LEU A 820 4.76 30.20 -11.55
C LEU A 820 5.16 31.63 -11.23
N ARG A 821 5.44 31.86 -9.95
CA ARG A 821 5.99 33.11 -9.43
C ARG A 821 7.39 32.91 -8.90
N PHE A 822 8.21 33.94 -9.03
CA PHE A 822 9.57 33.90 -8.54
C PHE A 822 9.60 33.93 -7.01
N ARG A 823 10.60 33.31 -6.37
CA ARG A 823 10.80 33.51 -4.92
C ARG A 823 11.34 34.91 -4.67
N GLY A 824 12.33 35.31 -5.46
CA GLY A 824 12.99 36.61 -5.34
C GLY A 824 13.94 36.70 -4.15
N VAL A 825 14.08 37.91 -3.63
CA VAL A 825 15.05 38.34 -2.62
C VAL A 825 14.35 38.48 -1.26
N LYS A 826 14.25 37.37 -0.52
CA LYS A 826 13.38 37.27 0.68
C LYS A 826 14.08 37.13 2.03
N GLY A 827 15.41 37.01 2.04
CA GLY A 827 16.18 36.75 3.26
C GLY A 827 15.93 35.34 3.83
N THR A 828 16.32 35.12 5.08
CA THR A 828 16.35 33.79 5.73
C THR A 828 14.99 33.24 6.12
N THR A 829 14.02 34.09 6.48
CA THR A 829 12.68 33.68 6.95
C THR A 829 11.54 34.31 6.16
N GLY A 830 11.84 34.90 5.00
CA GLY A 830 10.84 35.58 4.17
C GLY A 830 10.63 37.06 4.49
N THR A 831 11.24 37.54 5.58
CA THR A 831 11.03 38.90 6.13
C THR A 831 11.94 39.97 5.54
N GLN A 832 12.92 39.59 4.71
CA GLN A 832 13.90 40.50 4.10
C GLN A 832 14.75 41.32 5.09
N ALA A 833 14.78 40.96 6.38
CA ALA A 833 15.44 41.74 7.44
C ALA A 833 16.93 42.02 7.17
N SER A 834 17.66 41.07 6.57
CA SER A 834 19.06 41.24 6.19
C SER A 834 19.24 42.34 5.14
N PHE A 835 18.37 42.40 4.13
CA PHE A 835 18.41 43.43 3.10
C PHE A 835 17.98 44.79 3.64
N LEU A 836 16.97 44.81 4.52
CA LEU A 836 16.56 46.04 5.20
C LEU A 836 17.70 46.65 6.03
N GLN A 837 18.51 45.82 6.69
CA GLN A 837 19.71 46.27 7.40
C GLN A 837 20.79 46.80 6.46
N ILE A 838 21.00 46.16 5.30
CA ILE A 838 21.99 46.59 4.30
C ILE A 838 21.61 47.94 3.66
N PHE A 839 20.32 48.25 3.59
CA PHE A 839 19.79 49.52 3.10
C PHE A 839 19.38 50.49 4.21
N ASP A 840 19.96 50.37 5.41
CA ASP A 840 19.75 51.31 6.53
C ASP A 840 18.27 51.57 6.89
N GLY A 841 17.40 50.57 6.73
CA GLY A 841 15.96 50.68 7.02
C GLY A 841 15.09 51.19 5.86
N ASP A 842 15.63 51.35 4.66
CA ASP A 842 14.88 51.78 3.48
C ASP A 842 14.07 50.64 2.85
N HIS A 843 12.77 50.61 3.16
CA HIS A 843 11.83 49.61 2.63
C HIS A 843 11.66 49.68 1.11
N ALA A 844 11.68 50.88 0.52
CA ALA A 844 11.45 51.05 -0.92
C ALA A 844 12.59 50.42 -1.74
N LYS A 845 13.83 50.55 -1.27
CA LYS A 845 14.98 49.88 -1.91
C LYS A 845 14.93 48.37 -1.80
N VAL A 846 14.42 47.83 -0.70
CA VAL A 846 14.25 46.37 -0.54
C VAL A 846 13.22 45.83 -1.53
N GLU A 847 12.08 46.52 -1.70
CA GLU A 847 11.07 46.16 -2.70
C GLU A 847 11.64 46.27 -4.13
N GLN A 848 12.31 47.38 -4.45
CA GLN A 848 12.96 47.55 -5.76
C GLN A 848 14.03 46.50 -6.05
N LEU A 849 14.80 46.05 -5.05
CA LEU A 849 15.80 44.99 -5.23
C LEU A 849 15.13 43.69 -5.68
N ASP A 850 14.00 43.34 -5.06
CA ASP A 850 13.22 42.14 -5.38
C ASP A 850 12.63 42.23 -6.79
N GLU A 851 12.06 43.38 -7.16
CA GLU A 851 11.52 43.65 -8.49
C GLU A 851 12.59 43.54 -9.59
N LEU A 852 13.74 44.21 -9.41
CA LEU A 852 14.83 44.20 -10.39
C LEU A 852 15.38 42.80 -10.64
N VAL A 853 15.59 42.01 -9.57
CA VAL A 853 16.08 40.64 -9.72
C VAL A 853 15.03 39.74 -10.37
N THR A 854 13.75 39.94 -10.04
CA THR A 854 12.62 39.20 -10.64
C THR A 854 12.51 39.46 -12.14
N GLU A 855 12.62 40.73 -12.55
CA GLU A 855 12.62 41.14 -13.96
C GLU A 855 13.81 40.54 -14.71
N LYS A 856 15.02 40.64 -14.14
CA LYS A 856 16.24 40.03 -14.72
C LYS A 856 16.12 38.51 -14.89
N ALA A 857 15.39 37.83 -13.99
CA ALA A 857 15.14 36.39 -14.06
C ALA A 857 14.04 36.00 -15.06
N GLY A 858 13.35 36.97 -15.66
CA GLY A 858 12.30 36.74 -16.66
C GLY A 858 10.98 36.23 -16.06
N PHE A 859 10.66 36.61 -14.82
CA PHE A 859 9.37 36.32 -14.19
C PHE A 859 8.49 37.57 -14.16
N GLN A 860 7.18 37.39 -14.34
CA GLN A 860 6.24 38.52 -14.30
C GLN A 860 6.04 39.06 -12.89
N SER A 861 6.14 38.21 -11.86
CA SER A 861 6.00 38.59 -10.47
C SER A 861 6.71 37.62 -9.53
N ALA A 862 7.03 38.12 -8.34
CA ALA A 862 7.52 37.33 -7.22
C ALA A 862 6.43 37.11 -6.16
N PHE A 863 6.62 36.11 -5.30
CA PHE A 863 5.79 35.97 -4.10
C PHE A 863 6.00 37.17 -3.18
N ILE A 864 4.91 37.76 -2.69
CA ILE A 864 4.99 38.78 -1.62
C ILE A 864 5.27 38.09 -0.29
N ILE A 865 4.48 37.05 0.01
CA ILE A 865 4.63 36.23 1.21
C ILE A 865 5.38 34.96 0.85
N SER A 866 6.55 34.79 1.42
CA SER A 866 7.30 33.55 1.39
C SER A 866 7.74 33.20 2.81
N SER A 867 8.09 31.94 3.02
CA SER A 867 8.89 31.55 4.17
C SER A 867 10.37 31.71 3.81
N GLN A 868 11.24 30.82 4.30
CA GLN A 868 12.59 30.70 3.74
C GLN A 868 12.56 30.28 2.26
N THR A 869 11.56 29.51 1.82
CA THR A 869 11.41 28.99 0.45
C THR A 869 10.22 29.61 -0.28
N TYR A 870 10.09 29.36 -1.59
CA TYR A 870 8.75 29.40 -2.17
C TYR A 870 7.90 28.27 -1.57
N SER A 871 6.57 28.38 -1.65
CA SER A 871 5.70 27.33 -1.13
C SER A 871 5.86 26.04 -1.94
N ARG A 872 6.24 24.93 -1.29
CA ARG A 872 6.36 23.61 -1.95
C ARG A 872 5.05 23.09 -2.55
N LYS A 873 3.93 23.78 -2.31
CA LYS A 873 2.69 23.59 -3.05
C LYS A 873 2.84 23.80 -4.57
N ILE A 874 3.77 24.65 -5.00
CA ILE A 874 4.08 24.83 -6.42
C ILE A 874 4.60 23.52 -7.04
N ASP A 875 5.42 22.76 -6.31
CA ASP A 875 5.92 21.46 -6.78
C ASP A 875 4.76 20.46 -6.94
N VAL A 876 3.74 20.54 -6.07
CA VAL A 876 2.50 19.75 -6.17
C VAL A 876 1.70 20.13 -7.40
N ASP A 877 1.51 21.43 -7.65
CA ASP A 877 0.68 21.91 -8.75
C ASP A 877 1.31 21.56 -10.12
N VAL A 878 2.65 21.65 -10.24
CA VAL A 878 3.40 21.20 -11.42
C VAL A 878 3.41 19.68 -11.53
N GLY A 879 3.74 18.97 -10.45
CA GLY A 879 3.80 17.52 -10.42
C GLY A 879 2.48 16.88 -10.84
N ASN A 880 1.35 17.35 -10.31
CA ASN A 880 0.03 16.82 -10.67
C ASN A 880 -0.33 17.07 -12.14
N ALA A 881 0.09 18.20 -12.73
CA ALA A 881 -0.14 18.46 -14.16
C ALA A 881 0.60 17.44 -15.03
N LEU A 882 1.86 17.15 -14.71
CA LEU A 882 2.67 16.14 -15.40
C LEU A 882 2.18 14.70 -15.12
N GLY A 883 1.74 14.42 -13.89
CA GLY A 883 1.16 13.13 -13.51
C GLY A 883 -0.13 12.81 -14.25
N SER A 884 -1.02 13.80 -14.41
CA SER A 884 -2.22 13.70 -15.25
C SER A 884 -1.87 13.32 -16.70
N PHE A 885 -0.88 13.99 -17.27
CA PHE A 885 -0.37 13.67 -18.61
C PHE A 885 0.17 12.23 -18.68
N GLY A 886 0.85 11.74 -17.64
CA GLY A 886 1.26 10.34 -17.53
C GLY A 886 0.10 9.34 -17.62
N SER A 887 -1.03 9.63 -16.96
CA SER A 887 -2.26 8.84 -17.07
C SER A 887 -2.85 8.85 -18.49
N THR A 888 -2.82 10.00 -19.17
CA THR A 888 -3.23 10.12 -20.58
C THR A 888 -2.35 9.26 -21.49
N CYS A 889 -1.02 9.28 -21.29
CA CYS A 889 -0.08 8.43 -22.02
C CYS A 889 -0.37 6.93 -21.83
N GLU A 890 -0.63 6.49 -20.59
CA GLU A 890 -0.96 5.10 -20.30
C GLU A 890 -2.26 4.68 -20.99
N ARG A 891 -3.31 5.50 -20.93
CA ARG A 891 -4.60 5.25 -21.60
C ARG A 891 -4.44 5.12 -23.11
N ILE A 892 -3.79 6.09 -23.76
CA ILE A 892 -3.55 6.08 -25.21
C ILE A 892 -2.74 4.84 -25.62
N GLY A 893 -1.65 4.55 -24.89
CA GLY A 893 -0.81 3.38 -25.16
C GLY A 893 -1.58 2.06 -25.02
N ILE A 894 -2.48 1.93 -24.02
CA ILE A 894 -3.33 0.75 -23.85
C ILE A 894 -4.30 0.58 -25.02
N ASP A 895 -4.96 1.66 -25.47
CA ASP A 895 -5.87 1.60 -26.62
C ASP A 895 -5.13 1.14 -27.88
N ILE A 896 -3.93 1.68 -28.15
CA ILE A 896 -3.11 1.30 -29.31
C ILE A 896 -2.70 -0.18 -29.22
N ARG A 897 -2.32 -0.66 -28.04
CA ARG A 897 -1.96 -2.07 -27.81
C ARG A 897 -3.15 -3.00 -28.08
N HIS A 898 -4.36 -2.63 -27.66
CA HIS A 898 -5.57 -3.38 -27.99
C HIS A 898 -5.85 -3.37 -29.48
N LEU A 899 -5.75 -2.22 -30.15
CA LEU A 899 -5.95 -2.13 -31.61
C LEU A 899 -4.93 -2.96 -32.40
N ALA A 900 -3.69 -3.06 -31.91
CA ALA A 900 -2.67 -3.93 -32.49
C ALA A 900 -3.01 -5.41 -32.30
N MET A 901 -3.51 -5.81 -31.12
CA MET A 901 -4.04 -7.17 -30.89
C MET A 901 -5.20 -7.50 -31.85
N LEU A 902 -6.04 -6.51 -32.14
CA LEU A 902 -7.14 -6.62 -33.09
C LEU A 902 -6.69 -6.56 -34.57
N LYS A 903 -5.43 -6.19 -34.83
CA LYS A 903 -4.84 -5.96 -36.16
C LYS A 903 -5.54 -4.84 -36.94
N GLU A 904 -6.11 -3.88 -36.25
CA GLU A 904 -6.82 -2.74 -36.84
C GLU A 904 -5.89 -1.54 -37.03
N VAL A 905 -5.03 -1.29 -36.03
CA VAL A 905 -4.01 -0.23 -36.03
C VAL A 905 -2.74 -0.77 -35.39
N GLU A 906 -1.59 -0.53 -36.02
CA GLU A 906 -0.27 -0.85 -35.47
C GLU A 906 0.57 0.43 -35.29
N GLU A 907 1.50 0.39 -34.34
CA GLU A 907 2.55 1.41 -34.19
C GLU A 907 3.60 1.29 -35.32
N PRO A 908 4.38 2.34 -35.61
CA PRO A 908 5.44 2.28 -36.61
C PRO A 908 6.47 1.19 -36.28
N PHE A 909 6.92 0.49 -37.33
CA PHE A 909 7.88 -0.60 -37.24
C PHE A 909 9.03 -0.36 -38.23
N GLU A 910 10.26 -0.20 -37.74
CA GLU A 910 11.41 0.07 -38.61
C GLU A 910 11.73 -1.14 -39.49
N LYS A 911 12.34 -0.89 -40.65
CA LYS A 911 12.70 -1.92 -41.63
C LYS A 911 13.52 -3.07 -41.02
N ASP A 912 14.45 -2.73 -40.13
CA ASP A 912 15.37 -3.69 -39.49
C ASP A 912 14.98 -4.02 -38.04
N GLN A 913 13.79 -3.60 -37.57
CA GLN A 913 13.33 -3.88 -36.22
C GLN A 913 13.03 -5.37 -36.04
N ILE A 914 13.57 -5.97 -34.97
CA ILE A 914 13.28 -7.36 -34.58
C ILE A 914 12.23 -7.33 -33.47
N GLY A 915 11.04 -7.87 -33.73
CA GLY A 915 9.94 -7.88 -32.76
C GLY A 915 10.08 -8.96 -31.68
N SER A 916 10.78 -10.05 -31.95
CA SER A 916 11.04 -11.14 -30.99
C SER A 916 12.35 -11.86 -31.33
N SER A 917 13.15 -12.20 -30.32
CA SER A 917 14.39 -12.97 -30.49
C SER A 917 14.15 -14.41 -30.98
N ALA A 918 12.95 -14.96 -30.77
CA ALA A 918 12.61 -16.34 -31.11
C ALA A 918 11.58 -16.49 -32.25
N MET A 919 10.78 -15.46 -32.54
CA MET A 919 9.64 -15.55 -33.47
C MET A 919 9.71 -14.46 -34.54
N ALA A 920 10.24 -14.78 -35.71
CA ALA A 920 10.48 -13.82 -36.80
C ALA A 920 9.19 -13.14 -37.33
N TYR A 921 8.02 -13.77 -37.19
CA TYR A 921 6.74 -13.22 -37.65
C TYR A 921 6.05 -12.30 -36.63
N LYS A 922 6.58 -12.19 -35.39
CA LYS A 922 5.91 -11.50 -34.29
C LYS A 922 6.29 -10.02 -34.28
N ARG A 923 5.28 -9.14 -34.41
CA ARG A 923 5.40 -7.69 -34.20
C ARG A 923 4.69 -7.32 -32.90
N ASN A 924 5.39 -6.61 -32.01
CA ASN A 924 4.87 -6.18 -30.71
C ASN A 924 4.75 -4.66 -30.68
N PRO A 925 3.72 -4.11 -30.01
CA PRO A 925 3.57 -2.67 -29.80
C PRO A 925 4.51 -2.16 -28.69
N MET A 926 5.81 -2.36 -28.86
CA MET A 926 6.84 -2.15 -27.82
C MET A 926 7.04 -0.67 -27.45
N ARG A 927 6.82 0.26 -28.40
CA ARG A 927 6.89 1.71 -28.15
C ARG A 927 5.70 2.14 -27.30
N SER A 928 4.51 1.65 -27.61
CA SER A 928 3.29 1.88 -26.85
C SER A 928 3.35 1.22 -25.46
N GLU A 929 3.98 0.05 -25.33
CA GLU A 929 4.24 -0.59 -24.03
C GLU A 929 5.24 0.21 -23.18
N ARG A 930 6.30 0.75 -23.80
CA ARG A 930 7.24 1.67 -23.14
C ARG A 930 6.55 2.96 -22.70
N LEU A 931 5.68 3.53 -23.55
CA LEU A 931 4.86 4.69 -23.24
C LEU A 931 3.97 4.42 -22.02
N CYS A 932 3.29 3.27 -21.95
CA CYS A 932 2.51 2.90 -20.75
C CYS A 932 3.40 2.73 -19.51
N SER A 933 4.60 2.19 -19.65
CA SER A 933 5.51 1.98 -18.52
C SER A 933 6.01 3.29 -17.93
N LEU A 934 6.44 4.21 -18.79
CA LEU A 934 6.93 5.54 -18.37
C LEU A 934 5.77 6.43 -17.91
N GLY A 935 4.61 6.39 -18.58
CA GLY A 935 3.41 7.09 -18.15
C GLY A 935 2.94 6.65 -16.76
N ARG A 936 3.02 5.35 -16.45
CA ARG A 936 2.72 4.83 -15.11
C ARG A 936 3.73 5.26 -14.05
N HIS A 937 5.01 5.39 -14.40
CA HIS A 937 5.99 5.95 -13.47
C HIS A 937 5.67 7.43 -13.21
N LEU A 938 5.46 8.21 -14.28
CA LEU A 938 5.14 9.63 -14.23
C LEU A 938 3.89 9.94 -13.40
N GLN A 939 2.81 9.16 -13.52
CA GLN A 939 1.59 9.42 -12.74
C GLN A 939 1.74 9.16 -11.22
N ASN A 940 2.77 8.42 -10.80
CA ASN A 940 3.00 8.10 -9.39
C ASN A 940 3.99 9.05 -8.70
N LEU A 941 4.87 9.72 -9.45
CA LEU A 941 5.84 10.69 -8.94
C LEU A 941 5.23 11.89 -8.16
N PRO A 942 4.03 12.43 -8.47
CA PRO A 942 3.48 13.59 -7.77
C PRO A 942 3.22 13.35 -6.28
N LYS A 943 3.15 12.08 -5.85
CA LYS A 943 3.00 11.72 -4.44
C LYS A 943 4.15 12.27 -3.59
N ASP A 944 5.38 12.26 -4.10
CA ASP A 944 6.55 12.79 -3.39
C ASP A 944 6.38 14.27 -3.07
N ALA A 945 5.89 15.07 -4.03
CA ALA A 945 5.62 16.49 -3.83
C ALA A 945 4.48 16.72 -2.82
N LEU A 946 3.42 15.90 -2.88
CA LEU A 946 2.28 15.97 -1.95
C LEU A 946 2.71 15.73 -0.51
N ASP A 947 3.45 14.64 -0.28
CA ASP A 947 3.92 14.26 1.06
C ASP A 947 4.92 15.30 1.58
N THR A 948 5.85 15.75 0.71
CA THR A 948 6.85 16.80 1.04
C THR A 948 6.19 18.11 1.45
N TYR A 949 5.19 18.58 0.71
CA TYR A 949 4.48 19.81 1.06
C TYR A 949 3.77 19.69 2.41
N SER A 950 3.11 18.55 2.65
CA SER A 950 2.36 18.32 3.90
C SER A 950 3.25 18.28 5.15
N ALA A 951 4.51 17.88 4.99
CA ALA A 951 5.47 17.73 6.07
C ALA A 951 6.33 18.97 6.33
N GLN A 952 6.22 20.04 5.54
CA GLN A 952 7.00 21.27 5.78
C GLN A 952 6.64 21.93 7.12
N TRP A 953 7.63 22.09 8.00
CA TRP A 953 7.44 22.71 9.31
C TRP A 953 7.73 24.20 9.29
N PHE A 954 6.75 25.00 9.74
CA PHE A 954 6.85 26.45 9.90
C PHE A 954 7.48 27.12 8.66
N GLU A 955 8.58 27.87 8.84
CA GLU A 955 9.22 28.58 7.73
C GLU A 955 10.11 27.70 6.84
N ARG A 956 10.55 26.51 7.32
CA ARG A 956 11.37 25.54 6.56
C ARG A 956 11.69 24.29 7.37
N SER A 957 11.61 23.11 6.74
CA SER A 957 12.37 21.92 7.13
C SER A 957 13.12 21.32 5.92
N LEU A 958 14.38 20.90 6.11
CA LEU A 958 15.30 20.57 5.00
C LEU A 958 15.07 19.17 4.37
N ASP A 959 14.09 18.43 4.86
CA ASP A 959 13.71 17.09 4.39
C ASP A 959 13.18 17.07 2.94
N ASP A 960 12.74 18.21 2.42
CA ASP A 960 12.39 18.38 0.99
C ASP A 960 13.60 18.36 0.04
N SER A 961 14.81 18.68 0.53
CA SER A 961 15.96 18.98 -0.34
C SER A 961 16.40 17.76 -1.15
N ALA A 962 16.51 16.60 -0.51
CA ALA A 962 16.97 15.38 -1.16
C ALA A 962 15.94 14.84 -2.16
N ILE A 963 14.67 14.74 -1.74
CA ILE A 963 13.59 14.18 -2.56
C ILE A 963 13.29 15.04 -3.79
N ARG A 964 13.38 16.37 -3.68
CA ARG A 964 13.20 17.29 -4.83
C ARG A 964 14.31 17.18 -5.86
N ARG A 965 15.53 16.79 -5.47
CA ARG A 965 16.65 16.55 -6.40
C ARG A 965 16.45 15.29 -7.26
N ILE A 966 15.55 14.40 -6.84
CA ILE A 966 15.22 13.15 -7.53
C ILE A 966 13.93 13.35 -8.32
N SER A 967 12.83 13.63 -7.60
CA SER A 967 11.48 13.68 -8.17
C SER A 967 11.27 14.75 -9.23
N ILE A 968 11.82 15.97 -9.05
CA ILE A 968 11.60 17.05 -10.02
C ILE A 968 12.25 16.72 -11.37
N PRO A 969 13.56 16.40 -11.46
CA PRO A 969 14.15 15.97 -12.73
C PRO A 969 13.43 14.77 -13.35
N GLU A 970 13.11 13.74 -12.55
CA GLU A 970 12.42 12.54 -13.03
C GLU A 970 11.04 12.84 -13.63
N LEU A 971 10.28 13.81 -13.06
CA LEU A 971 9.00 14.27 -13.62
C LEU A 971 9.16 14.79 -15.05
N TYR A 972 10.13 15.68 -15.28
CA TYR A 972 10.35 16.28 -16.61
C TYR A 972 10.93 15.27 -17.61
N LEU A 973 11.92 14.48 -17.18
CA LEU A 973 12.55 13.47 -18.05
C LEU A 973 11.56 12.40 -18.49
N SER A 974 10.72 11.92 -17.56
CA SER A 974 9.69 10.93 -17.86
C SER A 974 8.60 11.50 -18.78
N ALA A 975 8.17 12.75 -18.56
CA ALA A 975 7.21 13.44 -19.42
C ALA A 975 7.77 13.65 -20.84
N ASP A 976 9.03 14.06 -20.94
CA ASP A 976 9.68 14.26 -22.23
C ASP A 976 9.82 12.96 -23.01
N ALA A 977 10.28 11.89 -22.35
CA ALA A 977 10.38 10.57 -22.95
C ALA A 977 9.01 10.08 -23.47
N CYS A 978 7.95 10.34 -22.70
CA CYS A 978 6.58 10.04 -23.12
C CYS A 978 6.15 10.86 -24.35
N LEU A 979 6.49 12.16 -24.42
CA LEU A 979 6.22 13.00 -25.59
C LEU A 979 6.99 12.57 -26.82
N ILE A 980 8.26 12.17 -26.68
CA ILE A 980 9.08 11.62 -27.77
C ILE A 980 8.42 10.35 -28.33
N LEU A 981 8.06 9.42 -27.45
CA LEU A 981 7.39 8.17 -27.83
C LEU A 981 6.04 8.44 -28.50
N LEU A 982 5.24 9.34 -27.93
CA LEU A 982 3.93 9.68 -28.45
C LEU A 982 4.03 10.39 -29.80
N ASN A 983 4.98 11.32 -29.98
CA ASN A 983 5.27 11.95 -31.27
C ASN A 983 5.67 10.90 -32.32
N ASN A 984 6.57 9.98 -31.95
CA ASN A 984 7.02 8.93 -32.85
C ASN A 984 5.86 8.00 -33.27
N VAL A 985 5.06 7.52 -32.31
CA VAL A 985 3.94 6.60 -32.57
C VAL A 985 2.85 7.29 -33.40
N THR A 986 2.45 8.51 -33.04
CA THR A 986 1.39 9.26 -33.74
C THR A 986 1.79 9.69 -35.14
N SER A 987 3.09 9.90 -35.40
CA SER A 987 3.60 10.20 -36.74
C SER A 987 3.58 8.99 -37.69
N GLY A 988 3.48 7.77 -37.16
CA GLY A 988 3.76 6.55 -37.92
C GLY A 988 2.68 5.46 -37.82
N PHE A 989 1.44 5.81 -37.46
CA PHE A 989 0.35 4.83 -37.37
C PHE A 989 0.11 4.11 -38.70
N VAL A 990 -0.01 2.78 -38.63
CA VAL A 990 -0.42 1.95 -39.75
C VAL A 990 -1.84 1.44 -39.50
N VAL A 991 -2.78 1.84 -40.35
CA VAL A 991 -4.19 1.43 -40.26
C VAL A 991 -4.48 0.35 -41.30
N TYR A 992 -5.28 -0.65 -40.95
CA TYR A 992 -5.66 -1.75 -41.84
C TYR A 992 -7.18 -1.74 -42.15
N PRO A 993 -7.65 -0.91 -43.11
CA PRO A 993 -9.08 -0.77 -43.42
C PRO A 993 -9.81 -2.08 -43.74
N GLU A 994 -9.16 -3.02 -44.43
CA GLU A 994 -9.78 -4.29 -44.81
C GLU A 994 -10.06 -5.21 -43.61
N VAL A 995 -9.20 -5.19 -42.59
CA VAL A 995 -9.45 -5.91 -41.33
C VAL A 995 -10.60 -5.26 -40.57
N ILE A 996 -10.63 -3.93 -40.54
CA ILE A 996 -11.68 -3.15 -39.89
C ILE A 996 -13.06 -3.44 -40.51
N LYS A 997 -13.16 -3.45 -41.86
CA LYS A 997 -14.41 -3.72 -42.59
C LYS A 997 -14.97 -5.12 -42.30
N ARG A 998 -14.12 -6.14 -42.13
CA ARG A 998 -14.56 -7.53 -41.90
C ARG A 998 -15.36 -7.73 -40.59
N ARG A 999 -15.31 -6.77 -39.67
CA ARG A 999 -15.89 -6.88 -38.31
C ARG A 999 -17.21 -6.13 -38.11
N VAL A 1000 -17.72 -5.46 -39.14
CA VAL A 1000 -18.93 -4.64 -39.03
C VAL A 1000 -20.17 -5.43 -39.47
N ILE A 1001 -21.12 -5.66 -38.56
CA ILE A 1001 -22.47 -6.17 -38.90
C ILE A 1001 -23.47 -5.46 -37.97
N MET A 1002 -24.46 -4.73 -38.51
CA MET A 1002 -25.78 -4.48 -37.87
C MET A 1002 -26.70 -3.64 -38.76
N ALA A 1003 -27.98 -4.05 -38.93
CA ALA A 1003 -29.21 -3.24 -38.76
C ALA A 1003 -30.47 -3.78 -39.46
N CYS A 1004 -31.63 -3.69 -38.78
CA CYS A 1004 -32.97 -3.92 -39.35
C CYS A 1004 -34.10 -3.30 -38.46
N VAL A 1005 -34.77 -2.19 -38.84
CA VAL A 1005 -36.11 -1.79 -38.27
C VAL A 1005 -37.03 -0.97 -39.23
N LYS A 1006 -36.61 -0.51 -40.41
CA LYS A 1006 -37.34 0.60 -41.10
C LYS A 1006 -38.61 0.25 -41.92
N LYS A 1007 -39.00 -1.02 -42.11
CA LYS A 1007 -40.01 -1.44 -43.11
C LYS A 1007 -41.41 -1.84 -42.59
N GLY A 1008 -41.85 -1.32 -41.45
CA GLY A 1008 -43.23 -1.53 -40.97
C GLY A 1008 -43.51 -2.91 -40.37
N LEU A 1009 -42.45 -3.68 -40.09
CA LEU A 1009 -42.53 -4.84 -39.19
C LEU A 1009 -42.68 -4.34 -37.75
N SER A 1010 -43.45 -5.07 -36.94
CA SER A 1010 -43.54 -4.84 -35.49
C SER A 1010 -42.14 -4.83 -34.89
N ARG A 1011 -41.77 -3.71 -34.26
CA ARG A 1011 -40.44 -3.54 -33.64
C ARG A 1011 -40.16 -4.65 -32.63
N GLN A 1012 -41.19 -5.06 -31.89
CA GLN A 1012 -41.06 -6.06 -30.84
C GLN A 1012 -40.81 -7.45 -31.43
N ASP A 1013 -41.55 -7.82 -32.47
CA ASP A 1013 -41.42 -9.13 -33.11
C ASP A 1013 -40.12 -9.24 -33.90
N ALA A 1014 -39.73 -8.18 -34.63
CA ALA A 1014 -38.45 -8.14 -35.33
C ALA A 1014 -37.25 -8.17 -34.37
N HIS A 1015 -37.37 -7.51 -33.21
CA HIS A 1015 -36.32 -7.53 -32.20
C HIS A 1015 -36.17 -8.92 -31.56
N GLU A 1016 -37.29 -9.59 -31.26
CA GLU A 1016 -37.24 -10.93 -30.66
C GLU A 1016 -36.68 -11.97 -31.64
N GLU A 1017 -37.11 -11.95 -32.90
CA GLU A 1017 -36.54 -12.81 -33.96
C GLU A 1017 -35.03 -12.58 -34.13
N ILE A 1018 -34.59 -11.32 -34.21
CA ILE A 1018 -33.15 -11.01 -34.28
C ILE A 1018 -32.42 -11.46 -33.01
N ARG A 1019 -33.01 -11.31 -31.82
CA ARG A 1019 -32.42 -11.74 -30.54
C ARG A 1019 -32.20 -13.25 -30.52
N VAL A 1020 -33.18 -14.04 -30.91
CA VAL A 1020 -33.07 -15.51 -30.98
C VAL A 1020 -32.00 -15.92 -31.98
N LEU A 1021 -32.02 -15.37 -33.20
CA LEU A 1021 -31.00 -15.67 -34.21
C LEU A 1021 -29.60 -15.22 -33.77
N SER A 1022 -29.49 -14.10 -33.06
CA SER A 1022 -28.23 -13.58 -32.51
C SER A 1022 -27.69 -14.47 -31.39
N HIS A 1023 -28.54 -15.01 -30.52
CA HIS A 1023 -28.12 -16.00 -29.52
C HIS A 1023 -27.62 -17.29 -30.17
N GLN A 1024 -28.29 -17.77 -31.21
CA GLN A 1024 -27.85 -18.96 -31.94
C GLN A 1024 -26.52 -18.72 -32.69
N ALA A 1025 -26.35 -17.56 -33.31
CA ALA A 1025 -25.10 -17.16 -33.95
C ALA A 1025 -23.98 -16.96 -32.92
N ALA A 1026 -24.29 -16.37 -31.76
CA ALA A 1026 -23.35 -16.25 -30.65
C ALA A 1026 -22.94 -17.62 -30.08
N ASP A 1027 -23.86 -18.58 -30.00
CA ASP A 1027 -23.55 -19.97 -29.65
C ASP A 1027 -22.66 -20.63 -30.71
N ASN A 1028 -22.89 -20.36 -32.00
CA ASN A 1028 -22.03 -20.84 -33.09
C ASN A 1028 -20.59 -20.29 -32.97
N VAL A 1029 -20.45 -19.00 -32.67
CA VAL A 1029 -19.14 -18.37 -32.46
C VAL A 1029 -18.47 -18.86 -31.18
N LYS A 1030 -19.18 -18.85 -30.03
CA LYS A 1030 -18.60 -19.11 -28.71
C LYS A 1030 -18.44 -20.60 -28.39
N LYS A 1031 -19.43 -21.45 -28.72
CA LYS A 1031 -19.40 -22.89 -28.42
C LYS A 1031 -18.73 -23.71 -29.52
N GLN A 1032 -18.82 -23.27 -30.78
CA GLN A 1032 -18.28 -24.02 -31.93
C GLN A 1032 -17.04 -23.40 -32.56
N GLY A 1033 -16.65 -22.17 -32.17
CA GLY A 1033 -15.48 -21.50 -32.73
C GLY A 1033 -15.59 -21.14 -34.22
N LYS A 1034 -16.82 -21.04 -34.75
CA LYS A 1034 -17.09 -20.73 -36.16
C LYS A 1034 -17.32 -19.23 -36.36
N ASP A 1035 -17.36 -18.80 -37.61
CA ASP A 1035 -17.72 -17.43 -37.96
C ASP A 1035 -19.17 -17.08 -37.55
N ASN A 1036 -19.45 -15.77 -37.43
CA ASN A 1036 -20.78 -15.27 -37.14
C ASN A 1036 -21.72 -15.48 -38.34
N ASP A 1037 -22.66 -16.41 -38.23
CA ASP A 1037 -23.60 -16.80 -39.29
C ASP A 1037 -24.96 -16.08 -39.19
N LEU A 1038 -25.07 -15.01 -38.39
CA LEU A 1038 -26.32 -14.26 -38.19
C LEU A 1038 -26.95 -13.81 -39.51
N LEU A 1039 -26.15 -13.32 -40.46
CA LEU A 1039 -26.64 -12.89 -41.77
C LEU A 1039 -27.21 -14.05 -42.60
N GLU A 1040 -26.60 -15.22 -42.53
CA GLU A 1040 -27.13 -16.42 -43.20
C GLU A 1040 -28.43 -16.88 -42.56
N ARG A 1041 -28.53 -16.80 -41.23
CA ARG A 1041 -29.76 -17.12 -40.48
C ARG A 1041 -30.89 -16.15 -40.83
N ILE A 1042 -30.60 -14.85 -40.91
CA ILE A 1042 -31.56 -13.82 -41.35
C ILE A 1042 -32.03 -14.12 -42.78
N ARG A 1043 -31.12 -14.47 -43.70
CA ARG A 1043 -31.47 -14.83 -45.10
C ARG A 1043 -32.36 -16.07 -45.23
N ARG A 1044 -32.25 -17.02 -44.29
CA ARG A 1044 -33.05 -18.27 -44.28
C ARG A 1044 -34.39 -18.14 -43.56
N THR A 1045 -34.57 -17.08 -42.77
CA THR A 1045 -35.76 -16.91 -41.93
C THR A 1045 -36.82 -16.13 -42.69
N ALA A 1046 -37.97 -16.77 -42.95
CA ALA A 1046 -39.04 -16.21 -43.79
C ALA A 1046 -39.56 -14.84 -43.30
N PHE A 1047 -39.48 -14.57 -41.99
CA PHE A 1047 -39.84 -13.28 -41.39
C PHE A 1047 -39.12 -12.09 -42.03
N PHE A 1048 -37.87 -12.26 -42.47
CA PHE A 1048 -37.05 -11.20 -43.06
C PHE A 1048 -37.14 -11.10 -44.59
N ASN A 1049 -37.98 -11.89 -45.26
CA ASN A 1049 -38.18 -11.81 -46.72
C ASN A 1049 -38.38 -10.37 -47.26
N PRO A 1050 -39.15 -9.47 -46.59
CA PRO A 1050 -39.35 -8.10 -47.08
C PRO A 1050 -38.10 -7.20 -47.11
N ILE A 1051 -37.04 -7.58 -46.39
CA ILE A 1051 -35.79 -6.79 -46.28
C ILE A 1051 -34.61 -7.41 -47.04
N LEU A 1052 -34.74 -8.65 -47.57
CA LEU A 1052 -33.62 -9.36 -48.21
C LEU A 1052 -33.06 -8.62 -49.44
N GLY A 1053 -33.92 -7.97 -50.23
CA GLY A 1053 -33.49 -7.20 -51.41
C GLY A 1053 -32.71 -5.92 -51.10
N GLU A 1054 -32.74 -5.45 -49.85
CA GLU A 1054 -32.03 -4.26 -49.37
C GLU A 1054 -30.98 -4.58 -48.31
N LEU A 1055 -30.76 -5.86 -48.00
CA LEU A 1055 -29.92 -6.29 -46.87
C LEU A 1055 -28.48 -5.75 -46.98
N ASP A 1056 -27.89 -5.77 -48.18
CA ASP A 1056 -26.54 -5.25 -48.39
C ASP A 1056 -26.45 -3.73 -48.21
N SER A 1057 -27.53 -2.99 -48.55
CA SER A 1057 -27.63 -1.55 -48.29
C SER A 1057 -27.88 -1.23 -46.82
N LEU A 1058 -28.63 -2.09 -46.11
CA LEU A 1058 -28.88 -1.95 -44.67
C LEU A 1058 -27.66 -2.26 -43.81
N LEU A 1059 -26.68 -2.98 -44.35
CA LEU A 1059 -25.45 -3.35 -43.67
C LEU A 1059 -24.28 -2.42 -44.01
N ASP A 1060 -24.51 -1.33 -44.76
CA ASP A 1060 -23.46 -0.35 -45.06
C ASP A 1060 -22.93 0.29 -43.76
N PRO A 1061 -21.65 0.02 -43.39
CA PRO A 1061 -21.02 0.57 -42.20
C PRO A 1061 -21.10 2.09 -42.10
N SER A 1062 -21.10 2.80 -43.24
CA SER A 1062 -21.11 4.26 -43.28
C SER A 1062 -22.38 4.86 -42.66
N THR A 1063 -23.49 4.11 -42.67
CA THR A 1063 -24.77 4.57 -42.12
C THR A 1063 -24.87 4.41 -40.59
N PHE A 1064 -23.94 3.67 -39.97
CA PHE A 1064 -23.95 3.32 -38.54
C PHE A 1064 -23.03 4.16 -37.65
N VAL A 1065 -22.24 5.06 -38.24
CA VAL A 1065 -21.30 5.91 -37.51
C VAL A 1065 -21.92 7.21 -36.96
N GLY A 1066 -23.22 7.42 -37.19
CA GLY A 1066 -23.96 8.57 -36.70
C GLY A 1066 -23.34 9.89 -37.18
N ARG A 1067 -22.96 10.76 -36.24
CA ARG A 1067 -22.34 12.07 -36.52
C ARG A 1067 -20.81 12.07 -36.40
N ALA A 1068 -20.17 10.91 -36.37
CA ALA A 1068 -18.74 10.80 -36.08
C ALA A 1068 -17.86 11.69 -37.00
N PRO A 1069 -18.03 11.72 -38.33
CA PRO A 1069 -17.22 12.59 -39.19
C PRO A 1069 -17.42 14.08 -38.90
N GLN A 1070 -18.67 14.53 -38.73
CA GLN A 1070 -18.95 15.95 -38.45
C GLN A 1070 -18.48 16.37 -37.06
N GLN A 1071 -18.45 15.44 -36.09
CA GLN A 1071 -17.88 15.69 -34.77
C GLN A 1071 -16.36 15.89 -34.85
N VAL A 1072 -15.65 15.06 -35.62
CA VAL A 1072 -14.20 15.21 -35.85
C VAL A 1072 -13.91 16.57 -36.48
N GLU A 1073 -14.64 16.92 -37.52
CA GLU A 1073 -14.44 18.19 -38.24
C GLU A 1073 -14.71 19.40 -37.35
N LYS A 1074 -15.83 19.40 -36.59
CA LYS A 1074 -16.13 20.48 -35.66
C LYS A 1074 -15.05 20.59 -34.56
N PHE A 1075 -14.67 19.49 -33.94
CA PHE A 1075 -13.73 19.48 -32.81
C PHE A 1075 -12.34 19.98 -33.22
N THR A 1076 -11.81 19.48 -34.33
CA THR A 1076 -10.48 19.87 -34.83
C THR A 1076 -10.43 21.32 -35.33
N THR A 1077 -11.51 21.83 -35.94
CA THR A 1077 -11.56 23.22 -36.44
C THR A 1077 -11.85 24.27 -35.37
N THR A 1078 -12.54 23.90 -34.28
CA THR A 1078 -12.96 24.86 -33.25
C THR A 1078 -12.12 24.82 -31.98
N GLU A 1079 -11.81 23.63 -31.46
CA GLU A 1079 -11.10 23.47 -30.19
C GLU A 1079 -9.60 23.25 -30.42
N VAL A 1080 -9.23 22.25 -31.23
CA VAL A 1080 -7.82 21.90 -31.46
C VAL A 1080 -7.07 23.06 -32.13
N LYS A 1081 -7.60 23.59 -33.24
CA LYS A 1081 -6.97 24.70 -33.97
C LYS A 1081 -6.68 25.91 -33.08
N LYS A 1082 -7.61 26.25 -32.18
CA LYS A 1082 -7.45 27.37 -31.25
C LYS A 1082 -6.36 27.10 -30.20
N ALA A 1083 -6.31 25.88 -29.67
CA ALA A 1083 -5.33 25.51 -28.64
C ALA A 1083 -3.89 25.45 -29.18
N VAL A 1084 -3.70 25.03 -30.43
CA VAL A 1084 -2.36 24.89 -31.02
C VAL A 1084 -1.86 26.15 -31.75
N GLU A 1085 -2.73 27.15 -31.96
CA GLU A 1085 -2.40 28.41 -32.66
C GLU A 1085 -1.17 29.14 -32.08
N PRO A 1086 -0.98 29.25 -30.75
CA PRO A 1086 0.22 29.88 -30.17
C PRO A 1086 1.53 29.17 -30.55
N TYR A 1087 1.46 27.89 -30.94
CA TYR A 1087 2.61 27.04 -31.21
C TYR A 1087 2.83 26.78 -32.70
N ALA A 1088 2.14 27.51 -33.59
CA ALA A 1088 2.20 27.29 -35.05
C ALA A 1088 3.63 27.30 -35.61
N SER A 1089 4.52 28.15 -35.08
CA SER A 1089 5.93 28.20 -35.50
C SER A 1089 6.72 26.96 -35.09
N TYR A 1090 6.40 26.35 -33.95
CA TYR A 1090 7.01 25.10 -33.49
C TYR A 1090 6.47 23.91 -34.27
N ILE A 1091 5.17 23.89 -34.54
CA ILE A 1091 4.53 22.86 -35.37
C ILE A 1091 5.10 22.83 -36.77
N ALA A 1092 5.31 24.01 -37.39
CA ALA A 1092 5.94 24.10 -38.72
C ALA A 1092 7.38 23.53 -38.76
N LYS A 1093 8.08 23.51 -37.62
CA LYS A 1093 9.44 22.94 -37.47
C LYS A 1093 9.42 21.52 -36.88
N GLY A 1094 8.25 21.00 -36.52
CA GLY A 1094 8.11 19.76 -35.75
C GLY A 1094 8.41 18.53 -36.60
N GLU A 1095 9.62 17.99 -36.46
CA GLU A 1095 10.00 16.74 -37.12
C GLU A 1095 9.46 15.50 -36.36
N THR A 1096 9.48 14.35 -37.04
CA THR A 1096 9.19 13.06 -36.39
C THR A 1096 10.36 12.67 -35.50
N SER A 1097 10.12 12.54 -34.18
CA SER A 1097 11.17 12.17 -33.25
C SER A 1097 11.76 10.79 -33.58
N THR A 1098 13.08 10.72 -33.70
CA THR A 1098 13.85 9.47 -33.80
C THR A 1098 14.21 8.97 -32.40
N LEU A 1099 14.03 7.68 -32.13
CA LEU A 1099 14.46 7.08 -30.86
C LEU A 1099 15.96 6.81 -30.92
N SER A 1100 16.77 7.58 -30.19
CA SER A 1100 18.16 7.22 -29.89
C SER A 1100 18.17 6.06 -28.89
N VAL A 1101 18.96 5.02 -29.18
CA VAL A 1101 19.05 3.78 -28.38
C VAL A 1101 20.17 3.87 -27.36
#